data_AF-A0A4Y6PNW8-F1
#
_entry.id   AF-A0A4Y6PNW8-F1
#
_cell.length_a   1.000
_cell.length_b   1.000
_cell.length_c   1.000
_cell.angle_alpha   90.00
_cell.angle_beta   90.00
_cell.angle_gamma   90.00
#
_symmetry.space_group_name_H-M   'P 1'
#
loop_
_entity.id
_entity.type
_entity.pdbx_description
1 polymer ?
#
loop_
_entity_poly.entity_id
_entity_poly.type
_entity_poly.pdbx_seq_one_letter_code
_entity_poly.pdbx_strand_id
1 'polypeptide(L)'
;MSECEFSKAWSGGMRRKANTKIFWFSLVAAFLVVSPALGWNFDDGTCAPAAGFETGVAEPPQSMIMLDRSGSMDNPSQTCGGDICSFDGSIDGRTYVGYEYVCDGCTDALMCETMLSDYLSGSGSTYTINSTAYLGWRSCDGVQSLWEAAVAAIDAITFDLTQALPDDVRFGLGLFHGTGATIHLEAAEDRHPDIMAVLNNTSPGGGTPMATAIDTAHLSTTIQSAPTGAAGILVTDGEPDNARSAVIQAACEHRATAPLYVIGFGGGTDKAFNDVLAGAGGTGSCTNGGDPCASGTYQYDATYWTGKCTGSYQAENQTEFQNALNQISNQIACTFDISALATDPANPEWDDPNQGCANYDCLQIQLNGAVNQRIYHTSSTNAPVGWAWASTNHTQIRLLDMADGAADDYCQKLKSGYLSDPDENDISITRACMCTQTAGGNCSAGDMVPPPGACDCQVGNWVCVQGTDVCEPREPCVNDNGNPADKTGEGDACTVGVGECANTGTIQCIDGLPECDAVAGTPQPEVCDGLDNDCGGAADEAIGADDNTPGGLDIGGLCHVDCVGGACADEQLMISNEVNRCNLGEFLCDSGTPACAPFGAMPEVCNGLDDDCNGSVDNLSTSWDLVVDENGDPYTLPSEYAAAACYERDVCSCPNGARDDIEGTDFSSYVAGWANGSNPPDPTCVCGEGLRP
;
A
#
# COMPACT_ATOMS: atom_id res chain seq x y z
N MET A 1 -23.20 -27.85 5.67
CA MET A 1 -23.64 -26.58 6.31
C MET A 1 -23.24 -26.58 7.78
N SER A 2 -22.15 -25.91 8.11
CA SER A 2 -21.77 -25.58 9.50
C SER A 2 -21.68 -24.06 9.58
N GLU A 3 -22.66 -23.45 10.25
CA GLU A 3 -22.74 -22.01 10.50
C GLU A 3 -21.62 -21.56 11.47
N CYS A 4 -20.87 -20.53 11.11
CA CYS A 4 -20.03 -19.79 12.05
C CYS A 4 -20.93 -18.88 12.90
N GLU A 5 -21.20 -19.28 14.15
CA GLU A 5 -21.95 -18.47 15.11
C GLU A 5 -21.16 -17.23 15.57
N PHE A 6 -21.71 -16.04 15.31
CA PHE A 6 -21.28 -14.78 15.94
C PHE A 6 -21.73 -14.74 17.42
N SER A 7 -20.79 -14.78 18.37
CA SER A 7 -21.08 -14.42 19.77
C SER A 7 -20.61 -12.98 20.08
N LYS A 8 -21.56 -12.03 20.10
CA LYS A 8 -21.36 -10.69 20.67
C LYS A 8 -21.43 -10.79 22.19
N ALA A 9 -20.30 -10.59 22.89
CA ALA A 9 -20.25 -10.46 24.33
C ALA A 9 -20.07 -9.00 24.76
N TRP A 10 -21.15 -8.22 24.86
CA TRP A 10 -21.21 -7.07 25.77
C TRP A 10 -22.60 -6.99 26.41
N SER A 11 -22.71 -7.30 27.71
CA SER A 11 -23.87 -6.89 28.51
C SER A 11 -23.52 -6.67 29.98
N GLY A 12 -23.92 -5.50 30.47
CA GLY A 12 -23.95 -5.12 31.88
C GLY A 12 -23.85 -3.60 31.98
N GLY A 13 -24.90 -2.80 32.16
CA GLY A 13 -26.31 -3.05 32.38
C GLY A 13 -26.88 -1.81 33.07
N MET A 14 -27.98 -1.25 32.56
CA MET A 14 -28.98 -0.56 33.39
C MET A 14 -30.30 -0.39 32.62
N ARG A 15 -31.34 -1.05 33.11
CA ARG A 15 -32.75 -0.86 32.71
C ARG A 15 -33.40 0.20 33.62
N ARG A 16 -34.17 1.15 33.08
CA ARG A 16 -35.66 1.18 33.12
C ARG A 16 -36.26 2.57 32.82
N LYS A 17 -37.16 2.55 31.82
CA LYS A 17 -38.51 3.15 31.73
C LYS A 17 -38.72 4.67 31.51
N ALA A 18 -39.24 4.91 30.29
CA ALA A 18 -40.55 5.51 29.96
C ALA A 18 -40.65 7.03 29.69
N ASN A 19 -41.11 7.31 28.45
CA ASN A 19 -41.92 8.42 27.94
C ASN A 19 -41.61 9.85 28.41
N THR A 20 -41.32 10.76 27.47
CA THR A 20 -42.25 11.81 26.96
C THR A 20 -41.50 12.71 25.94
N LYS A 21 -42.21 13.10 24.87
CA LYS A 21 -41.79 14.05 23.82
C LYS A 21 -41.23 15.36 24.39
N ILE A 22 -40.18 15.92 23.78
CA ILE A 22 -39.93 17.37 23.58
C ILE A 22 -38.81 17.55 22.53
N PHE A 23 -39.09 18.42 21.55
CA PHE A 23 -38.18 19.00 20.56
C PHE A 23 -36.95 19.66 21.21
N TRP A 24 -35.76 19.60 20.59
CA TRP A 24 -34.82 20.71 20.36
C TRP A 24 -33.62 20.22 19.52
N PHE A 25 -33.20 21.05 18.55
CA PHE A 25 -32.05 20.90 17.65
C PHE A 25 -30.71 20.84 18.41
N SER A 26 -29.78 19.98 17.98
CA SER A 26 -28.38 20.35 17.65
C SER A 26 -27.52 19.15 17.24
N LEU A 27 -26.80 19.34 16.13
CA LEU A 27 -25.47 18.81 15.76
C LEU A 27 -25.05 17.44 16.32
N VAL A 28 -24.97 16.43 15.43
CA VAL A 28 -24.05 15.30 15.58
C VAL A 28 -23.13 15.30 14.37
N ALA A 29 -21.87 15.66 14.60
CA ALA A 29 -20.79 15.33 13.69
C ALA A 29 -20.60 13.81 13.73
N ALA A 30 -20.78 13.16 12.57
CA ALA A 30 -20.47 11.75 12.41
C ALA A 30 -18.95 11.60 12.39
N PHE A 31 -18.40 11.00 13.44
CA PHE A 31 -17.08 10.37 13.39
C PHE A 31 -17.21 9.13 12.50
N LEU A 32 -16.77 9.22 11.25
CA LEU A 32 -16.39 8.05 10.47
C LEU A 32 -14.98 7.67 10.92
N VAL A 33 -14.89 6.68 11.79
CA VAL A 33 -13.66 5.92 11.99
C VAL A 33 -13.55 5.03 10.76
N VAL A 34 -12.67 5.39 9.83
CA VAL A 34 -12.24 4.47 8.78
C VAL A 34 -11.31 3.48 9.47
N SER A 35 -11.80 2.26 9.70
CA SER A 35 -10.95 1.13 10.03
C SER A 35 -10.08 0.81 8.80
N PRO A 36 -8.81 0.39 8.96
CA PRO A 36 -8.07 -0.15 7.83
C PRO A 36 -8.84 -1.34 7.25
N ALA A 37 -9.03 -1.34 5.94
CA ALA A 37 -9.60 -2.46 5.22
C ALA A 37 -8.65 -3.65 5.38
N LEU A 38 -9.05 -4.63 6.16
CA LEU A 38 -8.51 -5.98 6.03
C LEU A 38 -8.94 -6.45 4.64
N GLY A 39 -7.99 -6.76 3.75
CA GLY A 39 -8.28 -7.50 2.53
C GLY A 39 -8.72 -8.90 2.93
N TRP A 40 -9.94 -9.29 2.58
CA TRP A 40 -10.40 -10.67 2.75
C TRP A 40 -10.34 -11.31 1.37
N ASN A 41 -9.46 -12.28 1.17
CA ASN A 41 -9.56 -13.23 0.07
C ASN A 41 -10.50 -14.36 0.54
N PHE A 42 -11.58 -14.62 -0.21
CA PHE A 42 -12.64 -15.56 0.18
C PHE A 42 -12.58 -16.91 -0.57
N ASP A 43 -11.50 -17.20 -1.30
CA ASP A 43 -11.43 -18.39 -2.17
C ASP A 43 -10.83 -19.66 -1.55
N ASP A 44 -10.49 -19.66 -0.26
CA ASP A 44 -10.19 -20.90 0.46
C ASP A 44 -11.01 -21.01 1.75
N GLY A 45 -11.44 -22.22 2.10
CA GLY A 45 -12.29 -22.49 3.26
C GLY A 45 -11.62 -22.29 4.63
N THR A 46 -10.66 -21.37 4.77
CA THR A 46 -9.94 -21.13 6.03
C THR A 46 -10.35 -19.79 6.68
N CYS A 47 -11.29 -19.88 7.61
CA CYS A 47 -11.64 -18.76 8.49
C CYS A 47 -10.55 -18.56 9.57
N ALA A 48 -9.40 -17.99 9.21
CA ALA A 48 -8.46 -17.39 10.16
C ALA A 48 -7.65 -16.28 9.48
N PRO A 49 -7.76 -15.01 9.91
CA PRO A 49 -6.83 -13.98 9.45
C PRO A 49 -5.45 -14.27 10.06
N ALA A 50 -4.46 -14.55 9.20
CA ALA A 50 -3.06 -14.52 9.60
C ALA A 50 -2.76 -13.18 10.26
N ALA A 51 -2.10 -13.18 11.43
CA ALA A 51 -1.49 -11.97 11.95
C ALA A 51 -0.20 -11.73 11.15
N GLY A 52 -0.39 -11.38 9.87
CA GLY A 52 0.64 -10.93 8.95
C GLY A 52 0.44 -9.44 8.71
N PHE A 53 1.54 -8.72 8.61
CA PHE A 53 1.52 -7.40 7.99
C PHE A 53 1.77 -7.62 6.50
N GLU A 54 0.69 -7.52 5.74
CA GLU A 54 0.64 -7.70 4.30
C GLU A 54 0.26 -6.36 3.69
N THR A 55 1.06 -5.84 2.77
CA THR A 55 0.78 -4.55 2.15
C THR A 55 0.70 -4.67 0.64
N GLY A 56 -0.52 -4.51 0.11
CA GLY A 56 -0.76 -4.28 -1.31
C GLY A 56 -0.30 -2.88 -1.73
N VAL A 57 -0.33 -1.92 -0.80
CA VAL A 57 0.43 -0.64 -0.77
C VAL A 57 0.32 -0.14 0.68
N ALA A 58 1.42 -0.10 1.44
CA ALA A 58 1.40 0.45 2.79
C ALA A 58 1.13 1.96 2.74
N GLU A 59 0.38 2.54 3.69
CA GLU A 59 0.44 4.00 3.85
C GLU A 59 1.92 4.41 4.04
N PRO A 60 2.42 5.46 3.38
CA PRO A 60 3.82 5.80 3.49
C PRO A 60 4.23 6.15 4.93
N PRO A 61 5.44 5.75 5.35
CA PRO A 61 5.95 6.06 6.68
C PRO A 61 6.01 7.57 6.89
N GLN A 62 5.91 7.97 8.15
CA GLN A 62 5.81 9.37 8.52
C GLN A 62 7.15 9.91 9.04
N SER A 63 7.43 11.18 8.77
CA SER A 63 8.63 11.85 9.24
C SER A 63 8.30 13.19 9.88
N MET A 64 8.89 13.48 11.04
CA MET A 64 8.80 14.80 11.68
C MET A 64 10.12 15.55 11.55
N ILE A 65 10.15 16.59 10.71
CA ILE A 65 11.31 17.48 10.61
C ILE A 65 11.23 18.53 11.72
N MET A 66 12.20 18.51 12.63
CA MET A 66 12.46 19.59 13.58
C MET A 66 13.58 20.45 13.05
N LEU A 67 13.23 21.62 12.51
CA LEU A 67 14.20 22.56 11.96
C LEU A 67 14.57 23.63 12.99
N ASP A 68 15.86 23.73 13.27
CA ASP A 68 16.42 24.83 14.05
C ASP A 68 16.21 26.13 13.28
N ARG A 69 15.58 27.10 13.93
CA ARG A 69 15.49 28.46 13.41
C ARG A 69 16.26 29.43 14.28
N SER A 70 17.33 28.98 14.94
CA SER A 70 18.24 29.81 15.74
C SER A 70 18.69 31.06 14.97
N GLY A 71 19.12 32.09 15.69
CA GLY A 71 19.62 33.33 15.07
C GLY A 71 20.89 33.11 14.23
N SER A 72 21.62 32.01 14.43
CA SER A 72 22.78 31.68 13.60
C SER A 72 22.39 31.17 12.20
N MET A 73 21.14 30.73 12.02
CA MET A 73 20.60 30.38 10.70
C MET A 73 20.48 31.60 9.78
N ASP A 74 20.40 32.81 10.35
CA ASP A 74 20.37 34.08 9.60
C ASP A 74 21.77 34.53 9.15
N ASN A 75 22.84 33.82 9.54
CA ASN A 75 24.18 34.20 9.15
C ASN A 75 24.38 33.97 7.64
N PRO A 76 24.86 34.99 6.90
CA PRO A 76 25.20 34.86 5.50
C PRO A 76 26.43 33.94 5.40
N SER A 77 26.24 32.69 4.96
CA SER A 77 27.32 31.69 5.03
C SER A 77 27.75 31.13 3.67
N GLN A 78 26.95 31.29 2.61
CA GLN A 78 27.24 30.66 1.33
C GLN A 78 27.05 31.59 0.14
N THR A 79 28.02 31.58 -0.77
CA THR A 79 27.75 31.87 -2.18
C THR A 79 26.91 30.71 -2.71
N CYS A 80 25.71 30.95 -3.23
CA CYS A 80 24.92 29.89 -3.86
C CYS A 80 25.78 29.18 -4.93
N GLY A 81 25.48 27.91 -5.19
CA GLY A 81 26.20 27.08 -6.16
C GLY A 81 26.06 27.49 -7.64
N GLY A 82 25.59 28.70 -7.93
CA GLY A 82 25.26 29.20 -9.26
C GLY A 82 23.77 29.51 -9.39
N ASP A 83 23.40 30.23 -10.46
CA ASP A 83 22.00 30.47 -10.78
C ASP A 83 21.30 29.16 -11.14
N ILE A 84 20.00 29.03 -10.84
CA ILE A 84 19.23 27.81 -11.11
C ILE A 84 18.23 28.06 -12.24
N CYS A 85 18.23 27.12 -13.16
CA CYS A 85 17.38 27.03 -14.34
C CYS A 85 16.33 25.93 -14.14
N SER A 86 15.04 26.25 -14.05
CA SER A 86 13.97 25.23 -13.98
C SER A 86 13.26 25.05 -15.32
N PHE A 87 13.10 23.81 -15.79
CA PHE A 87 12.40 23.52 -17.06
C PHE A 87 11.61 22.22 -17.04
N ASP A 88 10.56 22.15 -17.86
CA ASP A 88 9.86 20.92 -18.18
C ASP A 88 10.34 20.37 -19.54
N GLY A 89 10.58 19.07 -19.63
CA GLY A 89 11.08 18.47 -20.85
C GLY A 89 11.20 16.95 -20.80
N SER A 90 11.76 16.36 -21.84
CA SER A 90 12.13 14.95 -21.86
C SER A 90 13.61 14.78 -22.17
N ILE A 91 14.29 13.91 -21.43
CA ILE A 91 15.70 13.51 -21.67
C ILE A 91 15.74 11.99 -21.75
N ASP A 92 16.26 11.47 -22.86
CA ASP A 92 16.41 10.03 -23.16
C ASP A 92 15.11 9.24 -22.94
N GLY A 93 13.98 9.85 -23.33
CA GLY A 93 12.65 9.24 -23.29
C GLY A 93 11.93 9.33 -21.94
N ARG A 94 12.56 9.89 -20.89
CA ARG A 94 11.90 10.20 -19.60
C ARG A 94 11.40 11.63 -19.58
N THR A 95 10.21 11.86 -19.02
CA THR A 95 9.62 13.19 -18.85
C THR A 95 10.01 13.75 -17.49
N TYR A 96 10.40 15.02 -17.45
CA TYR A 96 10.75 15.78 -16.27
C TYR A 96 9.87 17.02 -16.19
N VAL A 97 9.32 17.29 -15.02
CA VAL A 97 8.56 18.49 -14.68
C VAL A 97 9.30 19.18 -13.54
N GLY A 98 9.66 20.46 -13.68
CA GLY A 98 10.40 21.20 -12.66
C GLY A 98 11.89 20.90 -12.59
N TYR A 99 12.52 20.34 -13.64
CA TYR A 99 13.93 19.96 -13.58
C TYR A 99 14.84 21.17 -13.36
N GLU A 100 15.60 21.17 -12.26
CA GLU A 100 16.55 22.23 -11.92
C GLU A 100 17.97 21.92 -12.43
N TYR A 101 18.52 22.80 -13.25
CA TYR A 101 19.92 22.78 -13.70
C TYR A 101 20.69 23.96 -13.14
N VAL A 102 21.87 23.70 -12.57
CA VAL A 102 22.75 24.73 -12.04
C VAL A 102 23.54 25.36 -13.19
N CYS A 103 23.25 26.63 -13.46
CA CYS A 103 23.75 27.43 -14.57
C CYS A 103 24.48 28.66 -14.04
N ASP A 104 25.68 28.43 -13.50
CA ASP A 104 26.50 29.49 -12.90
C ASP A 104 26.86 30.61 -13.91
N GLY A 105 26.36 31.82 -13.67
CA GLY A 105 26.60 33.01 -14.51
C GLY A 105 25.48 33.36 -15.50
N CYS A 106 24.28 32.82 -15.33
CA CYS A 106 23.11 33.26 -16.08
C CYS A 106 22.69 34.68 -15.69
N THR A 107 22.65 35.60 -16.64
CA THR A 107 22.08 36.94 -16.39
C THR A 107 20.60 37.07 -16.77
N ASP A 108 20.06 36.07 -17.46
CA ASP A 108 18.67 35.99 -17.89
C ASP A 108 18.26 34.56 -18.31
N ALA A 109 16.95 34.37 -18.53
CA ALA A 109 16.34 33.11 -18.91
C ALA A 109 16.84 32.54 -20.25
N LEU A 110 17.26 33.41 -21.19
CA LEU A 110 17.69 32.99 -22.52
C LEU A 110 19.12 32.41 -22.49
N MET A 111 20.01 32.99 -21.68
CA MET A 111 21.34 32.43 -21.42
C MET A 111 21.26 31.06 -20.77
N CYS A 112 20.32 30.91 -19.83
CA CYS A 112 20.03 29.67 -19.13
C CYS A 112 19.57 28.53 -20.06
N GLU A 113 18.60 28.81 -20.94
CA GLU A 113 18.15 27.86 -21.97
C GLU A 113 19.29 27.45 -22.92
N THR A 114 20.14 28.41 -23.30
CA THR A 114 21.28 28.18 -24.20
C THR A 114 22.34 27.27 -23.57
N MET A 115 22.74 27.53 -22.31
CA MET A 115 23.78 26.75 -21.63
C MET A 115 23.35 25.31 -21.34
N LEU A 116 22.08 25.09 -21.00
CA LEU A 116 21.51 23.76 -20.84
C LEU A 116 21.53 22.97 -22.16
N SER A 117 21.14 23.60 -23.26
CA SER A 117 21.17 23.01 -24.59
C SER A 117 22.59 22.60 -25.02
N ASP A 118 23.59 23.42 -24.71
CA ASP A 118 25.00 23.12 -24.96
C ASP A 118 25.53 21.95 -24.11
N TYR A 119 25.09 21.84 -22.85
CA TYR A 119 25.45 20.73 -21.96
C TYR A 119 24.87 19.39 -22.44
N LEU A 120 23.57 19.36 -22.75
CA LEU A 120 22.87 18.14 -23.19
C LEU A 120 23.32 17.67 -24.58
N SER A 121 23.65 18.60 -25.48
CA SER A 121 24.24 18.26 -26.77
C SER A 121 25.68 17.72 -26.64
N GLY A 122 26.40 18.12 -25.59
CA GLY A 122 27.73 17.60 -25.26
C GLY A 122 27.71 16.20 -24.62
N SER A 123 26.65 15.82 -23.92
CA SER A 123 26.50 14.49 -23.28
C SER A 123 26.03 13.39 -24.25
N GLY A 124 25.51 13.77 -25.43
CA GLY A 124 25.02 12.83 -26.44
C GLY A 124 23.60 12.31 -26.18
N SER A 125 22.86 12.91 -25.24
CA SER A 125 21.47 12.59 -24.91
C SER A 125 20.49 13.09 -25.98
N THR A 126 19.39 12.38 -26.17
CA THR A 126 18.22 12.86 -26.92
C THR A 126 17.31 13.66 -25.99
N TYR A 127 16.95 14.90 -26.34
CA TYR A 127 16.16 15.74 -25.44
C TYR A 127 15.11 16.59 -26.18
N THR A 128 14.03 16.92 -25.46
CA THR A 128 12.98 17.85 -25.88
C THR A 128 12.69 18.82 -24.74
N ILE A 129 12.98 20.11 -24.89
CA ILE A 129 12.63 21.15 -23.89
C ILE A 129 11.35 21.82 -24.36
N ASN A 130 10.32 21.87 -23.52
CA ASN A 130 9.02 22.42 -23.90
C ASN A 130 9.06 23.95 -23.74
N SER A 131 9.11 24.70 -24.84
CA SER A 131 9.34 26.16 -24.84
C SER A 131 8.23 26.99 -24.18
N THR A 132 7.10 26.38 -23.80
CA THR A 132 5.99 27.02 -23.08
C THR A 132 5.96 26.75 -21.58
N ALA A 133 6.93 26.00 -21.04
CA ALA A 133 6.98 25.59 -19.63
C ALA A 133 8.33 25.96 -18.97
N TYR A 134 8.68 27.25 -19.07
CA TYR A 134 9.77 27.83 -18.31
C TYR A 134 9.24 28.25 -16.94
N LEU A 135 9.58 27.51 -15.89
CA LEU A 135 9.04 27.73 -14.54
C LEU A 135 9.74 28.87 -13.79
N GLY A 136 10.93 29.29 -14.25
CA GLY A 136 11.60 30.49 -13.77
C GLY A 136 13.13 30.41 -13.77
N TRP A 137 13.73 31.55 -13.45
CA TRP A 137 15.15 31.71 -13.15
C TRP A 137 15.27 32.24 -11.73
N ARG A 138 16.08 31.59 -10.89
CA ARG A 138 16.55 32.20 -9.65
C ARG A 138 17.99 32.64 -9.82
N SER A 139 18.20 33.95 -9.83
CA SER A 139 19.51 34.54 -9.62
C SER A 139 19.93 34.35 -8.19
N CYS A 140 21.17 33.94 -7.98
CA CYS A 140 21.82 34.02 -6.70
C CYS A 140 22.92 35.09 -6.73
N ASP A 141 22.54 36.35 -6.98
CA ASP A 141 23.48 37.48 -6.95
C ASP A 141 23.73 37.98 -5.50
N GLY A 142 23.91 37.05 -4.55
CA GLY A 142 24.02 37.32 -3.12
C GLY A 142 24.53 36.17 -2.25
N VAL A 143 24.89 36.50 -1.00
CA VAL A 143 25.19 35.52 0.05
C VAL A 143 23.87 35.02 0.63
N GLN A 144 23.60 33.72 0.51
CA GLN A 144 22.42 33.07 1.08
C GLN A 144 22.67 32.79 2.57
N SER A 145 21.64 33.01 3.39
CA SER A 145 21.62 32.56 4.78
C SER A 145 21.47 31.04 4.85
N LEU A 146 21.90 30.43 5.97
CA LEU A 146 21.64 29.00 6.21
C LEU A 146 20.12 28.74 6.22
N TRP A 147 19.31 29.66 6.74
CA TRP A 147 17.85 29.54 6.69
C TRP A 147 17.32 29.38 5.27
N GLU A 148 17.69 30.28 4.36
CA GLU A 148 17.24 30.22 2.96
C GLU A 148 17.71 28.95 2.26
N ALA A 149 18.92 28.47 2.55
CA ALA A 149 19.45 27.23 1.97
C ALA A 149 18.71 25.99 2.51
N ALA A 150 18.37 25.96 3.79
CA ALA A 150 17.59 24.89 4.39
C ALA A 150 16.15 24.86 3.83
N VAL A 151 15.51 26.02 3.70
CA VAL A 151 14.17 26.15 3.10
C VAL A 151 14.17 25.65 1.66
N ALA A 152 15.17 26.01 0.85
CA ALA A 152 15.27 25.55 -0.54
C ALA A 152 15.48 24.04 -0.68
N ALA A 153 16.24 23.41 0.22
CA ALA A 153 16.39 21.96 0.21
C ALA A 153 15.12 21.23 0.68
N ILE A 154 14.40 21.80 1.65
CA ILE A 154 13.11 21.25 2.12
C ILE A 154 12.04 21.39 1.02
N ASP A 155 12.04 22.50 0.28
CA ASP A 155 11.21 22.72 -0.90
C ASP A 155 11.39 21.58 -1.91
N ALA A 156 12.65 21.33 -2.32
CA ALA A 156 12.97 20.28 -3.29
C ALA A 156 12.58 18.87 -2.80
N ILE A 157 12.94 18.48 -1.57
CA ILE A 157 12.65 17.12 -1.08
C ILE A 157 11.15 16.89 -0.89
N THR A 158 10.42 17.87 -0.36
CA THR A 158 8.98 17.72 -0.13
C THR A 158 8.21 17.80 -1.44
N PHE A 159 8.72 18.49 -2.46
CA PHE A 159 8.13 18.49 -3.80
C PHE A 159 8.38 17.17 -4.53
N ASP A 160 9.62 16.64 -4.51
CA ASP A 160 9.98 15.40 -5.21
C ASP A 160 9.25 14.18 -4.63
N LEU A 161 9.10 14.12 -3.30
CA LEU A 161 8.50 12.97 -2.62
C LEU A 161 6.97 13.00 -2.55
N THR A 162 6.34 14.14 -2.92
CA THR A 162 4.87 14.25 -3.03
C THR A 162 4.38 14.26 -4.48
N GLN A 163 5.24 13.94 -5.46
CA GLN A 163 4.88 13.91 -6.87
C GLN A 163 4.47 12.52 -7.38
N ALA A 164 4.80 11.46 -6.64
CA ALA A 164 4.35 10.11 -6.91
C ALA A 164 3.04 9.85 -6.14
N LEU A 165 2.06 9.21 -6.77
CA LEU A 165 0.88 8.70 -6.07
C LEU A 165 1.05 7.19 -5.91
N PRO A 166 1.21 6.65 -4.69
CA PRO A 166 1.28 7.35 -3.39
C PRO A 166 2.66 7.96 -3.06
N ASP A 167 2.70 8.88 -2.09
CA ASP A 167 3.93 9.50 -1.56
C ASP A 167 4.91 8.40 -1.06
N ASP A 168 6.23 8.62 -1.16
CA ASP A 168 7.23 7.70 -0.59
C ASP A 168 7.33 7.85 0.94
N VAL A 169 7.15 9.09 1.45
CA VAL A 169 7.24 9.47 2.87
C VAL A 169 6.35 10.69 3.12
N ARG A 170 5.54 10.67 4.19
CA ARG A 170 4.74 11.83 4.61
C ARG A 170 5.53 12.71 5.57
N PHE A 171 5.62 14.02 5.30
CA PHE A 171 6.37 14.95 6.14
C PHE A 171 5.47 15.83 7.03
N GLY A 172 5.84 15.90 8.30
CA GLY A 172 5.43 16.93 9.25
C GLY A 172 6.56 17.95 9.46
N LEU A 173 6.20 19.13 9.96
CA LEU A 173 7.14 20.22 10.22
C LEU A 173 6.95 20.77 11.63
N GLY A 174 8.04 20.76 12.40
CA GLY A 174 8.21 21.49 13.63
C GLY A 174 9.38 22.44 13.57
N LEU A 175 9.27 23.55 14.30
CA LEU A 175 10.29 24.60 14.37
C LEU A 175 10.66 24.85 15.82
N PHE A 176 11.94 25.07 16.10
CA PHE A 176 12.40 25.35 17.45
C PHE A 176 13.38 26.51 17.50
N HIS A 177 13.26 27.32 18.57
CA HIS A 177 14.12 28.46 18.84
C HIS A 177 13.96 28.97 20.27
N GLY A 178 14.91 29.77 20.74
CA GLY A 178 14.84 30.41 22.05
C GLY A 178 14.86 29.40 23.17
N THR A 179 13.69 29.13 23.75
CA THR A 179 13.53 28.15 24.84
C THR A 179 12.43 27.13 24.58
N GLY A 180 11.86 27.12 23.37
CA GLY A 180 10.72 26.28 23.03
C GLY A 180 10.80 25.67 21.63
N ALA A 181 9.90 24.73 21.37
CA ALA A 181 9.68 24.08 20.10
C ALA A 181 8.17 23.95 19.85
N THR A 182 7.77 23.98 18.58
CA THR A 182 6.36 23.94 18.18
C THR A 182 6.21 23.03 16.96
N ILE A 183 5.25 22.10 17.00
CA ILE A 183 4.78 21.41 15.80
C ILE A 183 3.86 22.36 15.05
N HIS A 184 4.22 22.71 13.82
CA HIS A 184 3.40 23.54 12.95
C HIS A 184 2.44 22.69 12.12
N LEU A 185 2.93 21.55 11.64
CA LEU A 185 2.19 20.61 10.80
C LEU A 185 2.55 19.19 11.23
N GLU A 186 1.52 18.37 11.45
CA GLU A 186 1.68 16.92 11.56
C GLU A 186 1.79 16.30 10.16
N ALA A 187 2.42 15.13 10.04
CA ALA A 187 2.61 14.46 8.76
C ALA A 187 1.27 14.04 8.14
N ALA A 188 1.11 14.32 6.84
CA ALA A 188 -0.04 13.92 6.04
C ALA A 188 0.34 13.94 4.54
N GLU A 189 -0.53 13.37 3.70
CA GLU A 189 -0.43 13.42 2.23
C GLU A 189 -0.49 14.85 1.71
N ASP A 190 0.22 15.16 0.62
CA ASP A 190 0.17 16.45 -0.08
C ASP A 190 0.50 17.67 0.81
N ARG A 191 1.44 17.53 1.76
CA ARG A 191 1.78 18.61 2.72
C ARG A 191 2.82 19.62 2.24
N HIS A 192 3.41 19.41 1.07
CA HIS A 192 4.36 20.34 0.46
C HIS A 192 3.91 21.84 0.49
N PRO A 193 2.73 22.23 -0.05
CA PRO A 193 2.33 23.63 -0.08
C PRO A 193 2.13 24.24 1.33
N ASP A 194 1.68 23.45 2.30
CA ASP A 194 1.48 23.90 3.68
C ASP A 194 2.82 24.10 4.40
N ILE A 195 3.76 23.17 4.21
CA ILE A 195 5.14 23.27 4.72
C ILE A 195 5.78 24.56 4.20
N MET A 196 5.70 24.80 2.89
CA MET A 196 6.26 26.00 2.29
C MET A 196 5.56 27.28 2.75
N ALA A 197 4.26 27.25 3.03
CA ALA A 197 3.55 28.38 3.61
C ALA A 197 4.08 28.73 5.02
N VAL A 198 4.42 27.74 5.85
CA VAL A 198 5.02 27.98 7.17
C VAL A 198 6.44 28.53 7.03
N LEU A 199 7.28 27.89 6.22
CA LEU A 199 8.69 28.25 6.08
C LEU A 199 8.88 29.65 5.48
N ASN A 200 8.14 29.97 4.41
CA ASN A 200 8.22 31.28 3.74
C ASN A 200 7.74 32.45 4.61
N ASN A 201 6.94 32.17 5.64
CA ASN A 201 6.44 33.18 6.59
C ASN A 201 7.18 33.16 7.94
N THR A 202 8.28 32.41 8.04
CA THR A 202 9.06 32.29 9.26
C THR A 202 10.43 32.94 9.06
N SER A 203 10.87 33.69 10.07
CA SER A 203 12.24 34.18 10.15
C SER A 203 13.01 33.50 11.30
N PRO A 204 14.33 33.37 11.21
CA PRO A 204 15.16 32.92 12.31
C PRO A 204 15.06 33.81 13.55
N GLY A 205 15.31 33.24 14.72
CA GLY A 205 15.34 33.89 16.02
C GLY A 205 16.24 33.13 17.00
N GLY A 206 16.93 33.84 17.89
CA GLY A 206 17.99 33.25 18.74
C GLY A 206 17.57 32.06 19.62
N GLY A 207 18.50 31.13 19.82
CA GLY A 207 18.46 30.00 20.77
C GLY A 207 18.21 28.64 20.09
N THR A 208 18.82 27.58 20.62
CA THR A 208 18.86 26.22 20.06
C THR A 208 18.43 25.18 21.13
N PRO A 209 17.15 25.15 21.53
CA PRO A 209 16.64 24.24 22.57
C PRO A 209 16.42 22.81 22.06
N MET A 210 17.49 22.11 21.67
CA MET A 210 17.41 20.78 21.04
C MET A 210 16.67 19.73 21.88
N ALA A 211 16.85 19.71 23.20
CA ALA A 211 16.17 18.71 24.04
C ALA A 211 14.66 18.89 23.94
N THR A 212 14.20 20.14 24.04
CA THR A 212 12.78 20.50 23.89
C THR A 212 12.28 20.18 22.48
N ALA A 213 13.10 20.37 21.44
CA ALA A 213 12.73 20.03 20.07
C ALA A 213 12.51 18.52 19.91
N ILE A 214 13.44 17.70 20.41
CA ILE A 214 13.35 16.24 20.33
C ILE A 214 12.15 15.73 21.13
N ASP A 215 11.93 16.23 22.35
CA ASP A 215 10.76 15.86 23.17
C ASP A 215 9.45 16.25 22.47
N THR A 216 9.40 17.43 21.84
CA THR A 216 8.22 17.91 21.12
C THR A 216 7.92 17.04 19.90
N ALA A 217 8.95 16.63 19.15
CA ALA A 217 8.80 15.67 18.06
C ALA A 217 8.35 14.30 18.57
N HIS A 218 8.98 13.79 19.62
CA HIS A 218 8.66 12.50 20.22
C HIS A 218 7.19 12.43 20.62
N LEU A 219 6.64 13.50 21.20
CA LEU A 219 5.25 13.56 21.66
C LEU A 219 4.24 13.93 20.56
N SER A 220 4.69 14.22 19.34
CA SER A 220 3.81 14.54 18.21
C SER A 220 2.99 13.32 17.78
N THR A 221 1.85 13.56 17.12
CA THR A 221 1.05 12.45 16.59
C THR A 221 1.77 11.73 15.45
N THR A 222 2.60 12.45 14.70
CA THR A 222 3.47 11.92 13.64
C THR A 222 4.41 10.82 14.14
N ILE A 223 4.92 10.93 15.38
CA ILE A 223 5.83 9.92 15.94
C ILE A 223 5.06 8.87 16.76
N GLN A 224 4.05 9.27 17.53
CA GLN A 224 3.35 8.36 18.47
C GLN A 224 2.31 7.46 17.79
N SER A 225 1.77 7.87 16.64
CA SER A 225 0.58 7.24 16.05
C SER A 225 0.75 6.92 14.55
N ALA A 226 1.98 6.66 14.10
CA ALA A 226 2.24 6.33 12.70
C ALA A 226 1.88 4.86 12.41
N PRO A 227 0.96 4.58 11.47
CA PRO A 227 0.47 3.24 11.20
C PRO A 227 1.49 2.32 10.54
N THR A 228 2.48 2.89 9.83
CA THR A 228 3.43 2.15 9.00
C THR A 228 4.89 2.43 9.35
N GLY A 229 5.14 3.22 10.39
CA GLY A 229 6.49 3.59 10.82
C GLY A 229 6.68 5.10 10.87
N ALA A 230 7.59 5.55 11.74
CA ALA A 230 7.88 6.96 11.93
C ALA A 230 9.38 7.21 12.01
N ALA A 231 9.81 8.43 11.73
CA ALA A 231 11.17 8.89 12.03
C ALA A 231 11.19 10.37 12.40
N GLY A 232 12.10 10.75 13.29
CA GLY A 232 12.42 12.14 13.58
C GLY A 232 13.62 12.59 12.76
N ILE A 233 13.60 13.82 12.25
CA ILE A 233 14.75 14.47 11.61
C ILE A 233 15.03 15.76 12.37
N LEU A 234 16.11 15.79 13.15
CA LEU A 234 16.59 17.00 13.80
C LEU A 234 17.61 17.69 12.90
N VAL A 235 17.32 18.93 12.51
CA VAL A 235 18.23 19.79 11.75
C VAL A 235 18.70 20.92 12.66
N THR A 236 20.01 21.12 12.78
CA THR A 236 20.57 22.20 13.59
C THR A 236 21.86 22.76 13.01
N ASP A 237 22.10 24.05 13.22
CA ASP A 237 23.32 24.76 12.81
C ASP A 237 24.29 25.07 13.95
N GLY A 238 23.93 24.71 15.19
CA GLY A 238 24.63 25.17 16.39
C GLY A 238 24.71 24.13 17.51
N GLU A 239 25.31 24.55 18.63
CA GLU A 239 25.36 23.76 19.86
C GLU A 239 24.05 23.93 20.66
N PRO A 240 23.58 22.91 21.41
CA PRO A 240 22.37 23.07 22.22
C PRO A 240 22.53 24.11 23.34
N ASP A 241 21.48 24.90 23.55
CA ASP A 241 21.36 25.74 24.75
C ASP A 241 21.06 24.92 26.01
N ASN A 242 20.44 23.75 25.82
CA ASN A 242 20.18 22.80 26.91
C ASN A 242 21.48 22.10 27.33
N ALA A 243 21.48 21.53 28.55
CA ALA A 243 22.55 20.64 28.96
C ALA A 243 22.65 19.47 27.96
N ARG A 244 23.85 19.22 27.40
CA ARG A 244 24.10 18.14 26.44
C ARG A 244 23.57 16.77 26.91
N SER A 245 23.62 16.48 28.21
CA SER A 245 23.06 15.25 28.79
C SER A 245 21.53 15.14 28.65
N ALA A 246 20.81 16.27 28.76
CA ALA A 246 19.36 16.29 28.57
C ALA A 246 18.98 16.07 27.10
N VAL A 247 19.78 16.60 26.17
CA VAL A 247 19.59 16.38 24.73
C VAL A 247 19.81 14.91 24.36
N ILE A 248 20.86 14.28 24.92
CA ILE A 248 21.10 12.84 24.73
C ILE A 248 19.95 12.04 25.33
N GLN A 249 19.48 12.38 26.53
CA GLN A 249 18.33 11.71 27.14
C GLN A 249 17.08 11.79 26.26
N ALA A 250 16.74 12.97 25.74
CA ALA A 250 15.60 13.16 24.85
C ALA A 250 15.71 12.28 23.59
N ALA A 251 16.90 12.17 22.98
CA ALA A 251 17.13 11.27 21.85
C ALA A 251 16.96 9.79 22.23
N CYS A 252 17.42 9.39 23.42
CA CYS A 252 17.23 8.05 23.94
C CYS A 252 15.75 7.68 24.13
N GLU A 253 14.94 8.64 24.59
CA GLU A 253 13.50 8.50 24.73
C GLU A 253 12.82 8.46 23.35
N HIS A 254 13.25 9.31 22.41
CA HIS A 254 12.74 9.32 21.04
C HIS A 254 12.98 7.98 20.32
N ARG A 255 14.21 7.44 20.35
CA ARG A 255 14.57 6.18 19.67
C ARG A 255 13.88 4.93 20.22
N ALA A 256 13.24 5.05 21.37
CA ALA A 256 12.41 3.98 21.93
C ALA A 256 11.12 3.83 21.12
N THR A 257 10.64 4.90 20.48
CA THR A 257 9.48 4.89 19.58
C THR A 257 9.88 4.86 18.11
N ALA A 258 10.78 5.75 17.69
CA ALA A 258 11.14 5.94 16.29
C ALA A 258 12.60 6.42 16.14
N PRO A 259 13.34 6.00 15.10
CA PRO A 259 14.70 6.49 14.86
C PRO A 259 14.74 8.02 14.76
N LEU A 260 15.81 8.61 15.30
CA LEU A 260 16.09 10.04 15.22
C LEU A 260 17.34 10.27 14.36
N TYR A 261 17.15 10.86 13.19
CA TYR A 261 18.23 11.33 12.32
C TYR A 261 18.67 12.72 12.74
N VAL A 262 19.96 12.99 12.66
CA VAL A 262 20.55 14.27 13.07
C VAL A 262 21.35 14.83 11.90
N ILE A 263 21.01 16.04 11.48
CA ILE A 263 21.70 16.78 10.43
C ILE A 263 22.30 18.05 11.04
N GLY A 264 23.63 18.10 11.07
CA GLY A 264 24.36 19.34 11.30
C GLY A 264 24.43 20.13 10.01
N PHE A 265 23.93 21.37 10.02
CA PHE A 265 23.94 22.26 8.88
C PHE A 265 24.83 23.50 9.06
N GLY A 266 25.86 23.62 8.24
CA GLY A 266 26.87 24.67 8.28
C GLY A 266 28.03 24.38 9.24
N GLY A 267 29.12 25.14 9.09
CA GLY A 267 30.37 24.89 9.82
C GLY A 267 30.38 25.27 11.31
N GLY A 268 29.25 25.77 11.83
CA GLY A 268 29.05 26.11 13.24
C GLY A 268 28.58 24.94 14.11
N THR A 269 28.31 23.78 13.50
CA THR A 269 27.75 22.63 14.19
C THR A 269 28.81 21.88 15.01
N ASP A 270 28.40 21.32 16.14
CA ASP A 270 29.23 20.35 16.86
C ASP A 270 29.00 18.95 16.28
N LYS A 271 29.67 18.65 15.16
CA LYS A 271 29.57 17.33 14.51
C LYS A 271 29.84 16.19 15.49
N ALA A 272 30.82 16.34 16.38
CA ALA A 272 31.19 15.27 17.30
C ALA A 272 30.09 15.02 18.35
N PHE A 273 29.34 16.06 18.74
CA PHE A 273 28.15 15.91 19.56
C PHE A 273 26.94 15.37 18.77
N ASN A 274 26.73 15.85 17.54
CA ASN A 274 25.68 15.34 16.67
C ASN A 274 25.84 13.84 16.39
N ASP A 275 27.07 13.35 16.25
CA ASP A 275 27.35 11.92 16.13
C ASP A 275 26.97 11.12 17.40
N VAL A 276 27.18 11.69 18.58
CA VAL A 276 26.68 11.11 19.85
C VAL A 276 25.16 11.10 19.87
N LEU A 277 24.53 12.18 19.38
CA LEU A 277 23.09 12.29 19.32
C LEU A 277 22.46 11.30 18.34
N ALA A 278 23.06 11.09 17.16
CA ALA A 278 22.64 10.06 16.21
C ALA A 278 22.77 8.65 16.82
N GLY A 279 23.88 8.36 17.53
CA GLY A 279 24.03 7.11 18.27
C GLY A 279 22.97 6.93 19.37
N ALA A 280 22.69 7.99 20.12
CA ALA A 280 21.61 8.01 21.11
C ALA A 280 20.22 7.92 20.49
N GLY A 281 20.06 8.41 19.25
CA GLY A 281 18.84 8.40 18.45
C GLY A 281 18.62 7.11 17.65
N GLY A 282 19.52 6.12 17.77
CA GLY A 282 19.40 4.82 17.09
C GLY A 282 19.80 4.81 15.61
N THR A 283 20.23 5.94 15.05
CA THR A 283 20.66 6.06 13.64
C THR A 283 22.18 6.03 13.48
N GLY A 284 22.92 6.23 14.57
CA GLY A 284 24.38 6.14 14.62
C GLY A 284 24.89 4.89 15.34
N SER A 285 26.20 4.69 15.23
CA SER A 285 26.94 3.60 15.85
C SER A 285 28.04 4.14 16.76
N CYS A 286 28.27 3.47 17.90
CA CYS A 286 29.31 3.83 18.85
C CYS A 286 30.29 2.65 19.09
N THR A 287 31.57 2.98 19.34
CA THR A 287 32.66 2.00 19.49
C THR A 287 32.40 0.94 20.57
N ASN A 288 32.89 -0.28 20.32
CA ASN A 288 32.77 -1.46 21.20
C ASN A 288 31.33 -1.89 21.56
N GLY A 289 30.35 -1.58 20.70
CA GLY A 289 28.93 -1.86 21.00
C GLY A 289 28.41 -1.06 22.19
N GLY A 290 29.05 0.07 22.49
CA GLY A 290 28.60 0.99 23.53
C GLY A 290 27.32 1.70 23.13
N ASP A 291 26.52 2.08 24.12
CA ASP A 291 25.25 2.77 23.91
C ASP A 291 25.14 3.97 24.87
N PRO A 292 25.03 5.22 24.37
CA PRO A 292 24.85 6.41 25.20
C PRO A 292 23.63 6.38 26.13
N CYS A 293 22.65 5.55 25.81
CA CYS A 293 21.40 5.41 26.55
C CYS A 293 21.43 4.29 27.60
N ALA A 294 22.39 3.38 27.52
CA ALA A 294 22.48 2.24 28.42
C ALA A 294 22.78 2.68 29.86
N SER A 295 22.09 2.06 30.82
CA SER A 295 22.28 2.34 32.24
C SER A 295 23.72 2.04 32.66
N GLY A 296 24.42 3.02 33.24
CA GLY A 296 25.81 2.84 33.67
C GLY A 296 26.53 4.14 33.99
N THR A 297 27.85 4.06 34.16
CA THR A 297 28.70 5.21 34.56
C THR A 297 28.73 6.34 33.54
N TYR A 298 28.50 6.03 32.25
CA TYR A 298 28.59 7.00 31.14
C TYR A 298 27.24 7.24 30.47
N GLN A 299 26.14 6.88 31.13
CA GLN A 299 24.80 7.16 30.61
C GLN A 299 24.63 8.68 30.43
N TYR A 300 24.25 9.10 29.23
CA TYR A 300 24.07 10.51 28.85
C TYR A 300 25.32 11.41 28.98
N ASP A 301 26.52 10.84 29.13
CA ASP A 301 27.78 11.60 29.26
C ASP A 301 28.33 11.98 27.88
N ALA A 302 27.93 13.16 27.40
CA ALA A 302 28.39 13.70 26.13
C ALA A 302 29.92 13.71 25.99
N THR A 303 30.66 14.05 27.05
CA THR A 303 32.12 14.19 26.99
C THR A 303 32.80 12.83 26.81
N TYR A 304 32.27 11.79 27.45
CA TYR A 304 32.79 10.44 27.29
C TYR A 304 32.54 9.88 25.88
N TRP A 305 31.40 10.19 25.27
CA TRP A 305 30.98 9.65 23.97
C TRP A 305 31.48 10.46 22.77
N THR A 306 31.90 11.73 22.96
CA THR A 306 32.53 12.53 21.91
C THR A 306 33.67 11.78 21.23
N GLY A 307 33.63 11.66 19.90
CA GLY A 307 34.63 10.96 19.10
C GLY A 307 34.58 9.43 19.19
N LYS A 308 33.59 8.86 19.88
CA LYS A 308 33.34 7.41 19.95
C LYS A 308 32.09 6.98 19.21
N CYS A 309 31.28 7.92 18.75
CA CYS A 309 30.07 7.67 17.97
C CYS A 309 30.22 8.29 16.57
N THR A 310 29.47 7.76 15.62
CA THR A 310 29.34 8.23 14.24
C THR A 310 27.92 8.01 13.75
N GLY A 311 27.40 8.85 12.88
CA GLY A 311 26.11 8.61 12.22
C GLY A 311 25.26 9.86 11.98
N SER A 312 25.73 11.03 12.41
CA SER A 312 25.10 12.28 12.00
C SER A 312 25.48 12.64 10.57
N TYR A 313 24.56 13.28 9.88
CA TYR A 313 24.82 13.91 8.59
C TYR A 313 25.40 15.30 8.85
N GLN A 314 26.39 15.68 8.04
CA GLN A 314 26.96 17.02 8.05
C GLN A 314 26.82 17.59 6.65
N ALA A 315 26.20 18.76 6.54
CA ALA A 315 26.03 19.47 5.29
C ALA A 315 26.53 20.90 5.45
N GLU A 316 27.38 21.35 4.53
CA GLU A 316 27.92 22.72 4.53
C GLU A 316 27.20 23.62 3.52
N ASN A 317 26.34 23.05 2.68
CA ASN A 317 25.58 23.77 1.66
C ASN A 317 24.23 23.16 1.30
N GLN A 318 23.40 23.89 0.55
CA GLN A 318 22.08 23.44 0.11
C GLN A 318 22.12 22.05 -0.54
N THR A 319 23.04 21.81 -1.46
CA THR A 319 23.14 20.53 -2.17
C THR A 319 23.49 19.39 -1.22
N GLU A 320 24.44 19.58 -0.31
CA GLU A 320 24.79 18.58 0.69
C GLU A 320 23.63 18.30 1.65
N PHE A 321 22.85 19.33 2.00
CA PHE A 321 21.69 19.21 2.87
C PHE A 321 20.55 18.46 2.18
N GLN A 322 20.28 18.79 0.91
CA GLN A 322 19.33 18.05 0.07
C GLN A 322 19.75 16.59 -0.09
N ASN A 323 21.05 16.32 -0.32
CA ASN A 323 21.57 14.94 -0.40
C ASN A 323 21.39 14.18 0.92
N ALA A 324 21.62 14.84 2.06
CA ALA A 324 21.38 14.23 3.37
C ALA A 324 19.89 13.89 3.56
N LEU A 325 18.99 14.83 3.25
CA LEU A 325 17.54 14.59 3.32
C LEU A 325 17.09 13.47 2.38
N ASN A 326 17.55 13.45 1.12
CA ASN A 326 17.29 12.36 0.17
C ASN A 326 17.69 10.99 0.73
N GLN A 327 18.90 10.88 1.30
CA GLN A 327 19.37 9.62 1.89
C GLN A 327 18.54 9.19 3.09
N ILE A 328 18.15 10.14 3.94
CA ILE A 328 17.30 9.87 5.11
C ILE A 328 15.91 9.44 4.65
N SER A 329 15.28 10.16 3.72
CA SER A 329 13.97 9.82 3.17
C SER A 329 13.95 8.42 2.55
N ASN A 330 15.02 8.04 1.84
CA ASN A 330 15.15 6.68 1.30
C ASN A 330 15.18 5.62 2.41
N GLN A 331 15.87 5.87 3.53
CA GLN A 331 15.87 4.94 4.65
C GLN A 331 14.53 4.88 5.39
N ILE A 332 13.82 6.02 5.48
CA ILE A 332 12.51 6.10 6.12
C ILE A 332 11.48 5.33 5.30
N ALA A 333 11.47 5.48 3.97
CA ALA A 333 10.55 4.82 3.04
C ALA A 333 10.51 3.28 3.19
N CYS A 334 11.60 2.69 3.70
CA CYS A 334 11.75 1.25 3.90
C CYS A 334 11.66 0.82 5.37
N THR A 335 11.05 1.65 6.22
CA THR A 335 10.80 1.38 7.63
C THR A 335 9.35 0.98 7.83
N PHE A 336 9.12 -0.09 8.60
CA PHE A 336 7.80 -0.66 8.86
C PHE A 336 7.54 -0.76 10.36
N ASP A 337 6.35 -0.37 10.80
CA ASP A 337 5.88 -0.66 12.15
C ASP A 337 5.37 -2.11 12.25
N ILE A 338 5.89 -2.84 13.23
CA ILE A 338 5.53 -4.23 13.50
C ILE A 338 4.94 -4.42 14.90
N SER A 339 4.57 -3.32 15.58
CA SER A 339 4.06 -3.39 16.96
C SER A 339 2.77 -4.21 17.06
N ALA A 340 1.98 -4.25 15.99
CA ALA A 340 0.78 -5.09 15.88
C ALA A 340 1.07 -6.60 15.90
N LEU A 341 2.29 -7.02 15.56
CA LEU A 341 2.70 -8.42 15.56
C LEU A 341 3.18 -8.90 16.95
N ALA A 342 3.35 -7.99 17.91
CA ALA A 342 3.73 -8.33 19.28
C ALA A 342 2.48 -8.65 20.13
N THR A 343 2.27 -9.93 20.44
CA THR A 343 1.20 -10.39 21.35
C THR A 343 1.36 -9.86 22.78
N ASP A 344 2.62 -9.67 23.23
CA ASP A 344 2.99 -8.95 24.44
C ASP A 344 4.06 -7.90 24.11
N PRO A 345 3.70 -6.60 24.02
CA PRO A 345 4.66 -5.52 23.77
C PRO A 345 5.73 -5.37 24.86
N ALA A 346 5.51 -5.91 26.06
CA ALA A 346 6.48 -5.83 27.17
C ALA A 346 7.53 -6.97 27.14
N ASN A 347 7.24 -8.09 26.47
CA ASN A 347 8.18 -9.18 26.22
C ASN A 347 7.96 -9.74 24.82
N PRO A 348 8.38 -9.01 23.78
CA PRO A 348 8.22 -9.47 22.42
C PRO A 348 9.12 -10.70 22.18
N GLU A 349 8.51 -11.76 21.67
CA GLU A 349 9.08 -13.11 21.52
C GLU A 349 9.98 -13.25 20.27
N TRP A 350 10.50 -12.14 19.73
CA TRP A 350 11.30 -12.10 18.50
C TRP A 350 12.65 -12.84 18.64
N ASP A 351 13.23 -12.84 19.84
CA ASP A 351 14.53 -13.44 20.17
C ASP A 351 14.42 -14.25 21.47
N ASP A 352 13.45 -15.17 21.54
CA ASP A 352 13.32 -16.13 22.65
C ASP A 352 14.09 -17.43 22.39
N PRO A 353 15.26 -17.64 23.03
CA PRO A 353 16.07 -18.84 22.80
C PRO A 353 15.37 -20.12 23.27
N ASN A 354 14.40 -20.02 24.19
CA ASN A 354 13.65 -21.18 24.67
C ASN A 354 12.69 -21.72 23.61
N GLN A 355 12.33 -20.89 22.64
CA GLN A 355 11.44 -21.22 21.54
C GLN A 355 12.21 -21.47 20.23
N GLY A 356 13.54 -21.56 20.32
CA GLY A 356 14.42 -21.78 19.16
C GLY A 356 14.67 -20.51 18.33
N CYS A 357 14.16 -19.36 18.76
CA CYS A 357 14.43 -18.07 18.15
C CYS A 357 15.82 -17.62 18.59
N ALA A 358 16.75 -17.55 17.64
CA ALA A 358 18.07 -16.98 17.87
C ALA A 358 18.29 -15.84 16.87
N ASN A 359 18.82 -14.71 17.33
CA ASN A 359 19.18 -13.57 16.49
C ASN A 359 18.01 -13.07 15.63
N TYR A 360 16.80 -13.11 16.18
CA TYR A 360 15.56 -12.66 15.52
C TYR A 360 15.08 -13.52 14.34
N ASP A 361 15.57 -14.75 14.20
CA ASP A 361 15.19 -15.71 13.15
C ASP A 361 13.74 -16.24 13.29
N CYS A 362 12.90 -15.68 14.16
CA CYS A 362 11.47 -15.97 14.23
C CYS A 362 10.59 -14.91 13.57
N LEU A 363 11.17 -13.76 13.20
CA LEU A 363 10.52 -12.80 12.31
C LEU A 363 10.86 -13.19 10.86
N GLN A 364 9.85 -13.35 10.03
CA GLN A 364 9.98 -13.74 8.63
C GLN A 364 9.57 -12.57 7.76
N ILE A 365 10.51 -12.09 6.97
CA ILE A 365 10.28 -11.05 5.96
C ILE A 365 10.49 -11.69 4.60
N GLN A 366 9.45 -11.62 3.78
CA GLN A 366 9.43 -12.11 2.41
C GLN A 366 9.10 -10.96 1.46
N LEU A 367 9.75 -10.96 0.31
CA LEU A 367 9.49 -10.03 -0.79
C LEU A 367 8.89 -10.81 -1.94
N ASN A 368 7.72 -10.39 -2.44
CA ASN A 368 7.08 -11.02 -3.59
C ASN A 368 7.80 -10.63 -4.89
N GLY A 369 7.90 -11.58 -5.83
CA GLY A 369 8.78 -11.49 -7.02
C GLY A 369 10.11 -12.25 -6.90
N ALA A 370 10.51 -12.66 -5.69
CA ALA A 370 11.60 -13.60 -5.44
C ALA A 370 11.07 -14.82 -4.66
N VAL A 371 10.37 -15.73 -5.35
CA VAL A 371 9.70 -16.89 -4.76
C VAL A 371 10.56 -17.56 -3.68
N ASN A 372 10.07 -17.57 -2.43
CA ASN A 372 10.67 -18.20 -1.24
C ASN A 372 12.00 -17.61 -0.72
N GLN A 373 12.33 -16.34 -1.00
CA GLN A 373 13.52 -15.71 -0.43
C GLN A 373 13.24 -14.99 0.89
N ARG A 374 13.50 -15.68 2.01
CA ARG A 374 13.48 -15.09 3.35
C ARG A 374 14.68 -14.17 3.60
N ILE A 375 14.44 -13.03 4.22
CA ILE A 375 15.47 -12.07 4.63
C ILE A 375 15.68 -12.11 6.14
N TYR A 376 16.93 -12.21 6.57
CA TYR A 376 17.31 -12.34 7.97
C TYR A 376 17.83 -11.02 8.57
N HIS A 377 17.73 -10.94 9.89
CA HIS A 377 18.26 -9.80 10.65
C HIS A 377 19.79 -9.71 10.50
N THR A 378 20.35 -8.51 10.57
CA THR A 378 21.81 -8.29 10.53
C THR A 378 22.62 -9.04 11.60
N SER A 379 22.00 -9.46 12.69
CA SER A 379 22.65 -10.27 13.74
C SER A 379 22.56 -11.78 13.48
N SER A 380 21.80 -12.21 12.48
CA SER A 380 21.64 -13.62 12.13
C SER A 380 22.91 -14.18 11.51
N THR A 381 23.13 -15.48 11.71
CA THR A 381 24.15 -16.24 10.97
C THR A 381 23.63 -16.74 9.63
N ASN A 382 22.33 -16.63 9.38
CA ASN A 382 21.67 -17.06 8.16
C ASN A 382 21.71 -15.96 7.10
N ALA A 383 21.70 -16.37 5.83
CA ALA A 383 21.75 -15.48 4.68
C ALA A 383 20.55 -15.72 3.76
N PRO A 384 20.07 -14.69 3.03
CA PRO A 384 20.62 -13.34 2.99
C PRO A 384 20.21 -12.46 4.19
N VAL A 385 21.13 -11.62 4.67
CA VAL A 385 20.81 -10.58 5.66
C VAL A 385 20.39 -9.30 4.94
N GLY A 386 19.38 -8.61 5.47
CA GLY A 386 18.84 -7.44 4.76
C GLY A 386 17.91 -6.56 5.57
N TRP A 387 17.79 -6.77 6.89
CA TRP A 387 17.00 -5.89 7.74
C TRP A 387 17.60 -5.72 9.14
N ALA A 388 17.31 -4.59 9.77
CA ALA A 388 17.68 -4.30 11.15
C ALA A 388 16.55 -3.59 11.89
N TRP A 389 16.61 -3.59 13.23
CA TRP A 389 15.72 -2.78 14.04
C TRP A 389 15.93 -1.29 13.80
N ALA A 390 14.84 -0.56 13.53
CA ALA A 390 14.83 0.90 13.42
C ALA A 390 14.58 1.56 14.79
N SER A 391 13.82 0.90 15.67
CA SER A 391 13.57 1.34 17.05
C SER A 391 14.17 0.37 18.06
N THR A 392 14.61 0.91 19.21
CA THR A 392 15.26 0.08 20.26
C THR A 392 14.30 -0.73 21.11
N ASN A 393 13.00 -0.40 21.08
CA ASN A 393 11.96 -1.26 21.64
C ASN A 393 11.51 -2.35 20.65
N HIS A 394 12.16 -2.47 19.49
CA HIS A 394 11.86 -3.46 18.46
C HIS A 394 10.40 -3.39 17.97
N THR A 395 9.87 -2.16 17.87
CA THR A 395 8.54 -1.88 17.33
C THR A 395 8.59 -1.57 15.83
N GLN A 396 9.75 -1.18 15.30
CA GLN A 396 9.94 -0.85 13.90
C GLN A 396 11.16 -1.54 13.33
N ILE A 397 11.02 -2.06 12.11
CA ILE A 397 12.10 -2.66 11.34
C ILE A 397 12.44 -1.77 10.14
N ARG A 398 13.66 -1.87 9.63
CA ARG A 398 14.09 -1.21 8.41
C ARG A 398 14.79 -2.21 7.49
N LEU A 399 14.34 -2.27 6.24
CA LEU A 399 15.06 -2.97 5.19
C LEU A 399 16.32 -2.19 4.81
N LEU A 400 17.41 -2.91 4.60
CA LEU A 400 18.72 -2.34 4.37
C LEU A 400 19.17 -2.57 2.93
N ASP A 401 19.80 -1.53 2.38
CA ASP A 401 20.60 -1.61 1.17
C ASP A 401 21.84 -2.48 1.42
N MET A 402 22.16 -3.39 0.49
CA MET A 402 23.43 -4.10 0.54
C MET A 402 24.58 -3.13 0.24
N ALA A 403 25.69 -3.25 0.98
CA ALA A 403 26.76 -2.26 1.06
C ALA A 403 27.54 -1.97 -0.25
N ASP A 404 27.19 -2.59 -1.38
CA ASP A 404 27.89 -2.49 -2.66
C ASP A 404 27.04 -1.98 -3.84
N GLY A 405 25.79 -1.55 -3.61
CA GLY A 405 24.92 -1.01 -4.68
C GLY A 405 24.66 -2.03 -5.80
N ALA A 406 24.77 -3.32 -5.49
CA ALA A 406 24.45 -4.39 -6.42
C ALA A 406 22.93 -4.51 -6.63
N ALA A 407 22.53 -5.24 -7.68
CA ALA A 407 21.13 -5.47 -8.09
C ALA A 407 20.26 -6.24 -7.06
N ASP A 408 20.72 -6.43 -5.82
CA ASP A 408 20.07 -7.15 -4.72
C ASP A 408 19.78 -6.27 -3.49
N ASP A 409 19.74 -4.96 -3.69
CA ASP A 409 19.30 -3.99 -2.68
C ASP A 409 17.79 -4.08 -2.44
N TYR A 410 17.39 -4.52 -1.25
CA TYR A 410 16.00 -4.82 -0.90
C TYR A 410 15.11 -3.59 -0.82
N CYS A 411 15.62 -2.49 -0.26
CA CYS A 411 14.86 -1.24 -0.19
C CYS A 411 14.70 -0.62 -1.59
N GLN A 412 15.76 -0.66 -2.43
CA GLN A 412 15.65 -0.18 -3.80
C GLN A 412 14.71 -1.03 -4.67
N LYS A 413 14.70 -2.36 -4.49
CA LYS A 413 13.75 -3.25 -5.20
C LYS A 413 12.31 -2.93 -4.86
N LEU A 414 12.02 -2.69 -3.57
CA LEU A 414 10.71 -2.25 -3.11
C LEU A 414 10.33 -0.91 -3.76
N LYS A 415 11.22 0.09 -3.69
CA LYS A 415 10.97 1.43 -4.22
C LYS A 415 10.86 1.51 -5.75
N SER A 416 11.58 0.66 -6.47
CA SER A 416 11.58 0.67 -7.94
C SER A 416 10.37 -0.04 -8.56
N GLY A 417 9.44 -0.54 -7.74
CA GLY A 417 8.30 -1.33 -8.19
C GLY A 417 8.73 -2.65 -8.83
N TYR A 418 9.96 -3.12 -8.59
CA TYR A 418 10.47 -4.35 -9.20
C TYR A 418 9.82 -5.61 -8.61
N LEU A 419 9.11 -5.45 -7.49
CA LEU A 419 8.39 -6.50 -6.77
C LEU A 419 6.89 -6.53 -7.11
N SER A 420 6.42 -5.60 -7.97
CA SER A 420 5.00 -5.39 -8.24
C SER A 420 4.35 -6.60 -8.91
N ASP A 421 3.70 -7.43 -8.10
CA ASP A 421 2.62 -8.30 -8.55
C ASP A 421 1.31 -7.51 -8.41
N PRO A 422 0.56 -7.25 -9.49
CA PRO A 422 -0.70 -6.51 -9.39
C PRO A 422 -1.76 -7.23 -8.55
N ASP A 423 -1.59 -8.54 -8.29
CA ASP A 423 -2.56 -9.39 -7.61
C ASP A 423 -2.08 -9.86 -6.21
N GLU A 424 -0.85 -9.52 -5.78
CA GLU A 424 -0.30 -9.94 -4.48
C GLU A 424 0.43 -8.81 -3.73
N ASN A 425 0.67 -8.99 -2.43
CA ASN A 425 1.39 -8.00 -1.59
C ASN A 425 2.90 -8.01 -1.90
N ASP A 426 3.53 -6.84 -2.13
CA ASP A 426 4.97 -6.73 -2.41
C ASP A 426 5.87 -7.25 -1.26
N ILE A 427 5.38 -7.11 -0.02
CA ILE A 427 6.08 -7.56 1.19
C ILE A 427 5.09 -8.27 2.12
N SER A 428 5.55 -9.39 2.67
CA SER A 428 4.87 -10.10 3.75
C SER A 428 5.81 -10.17 4.96
N ILE A 429 5.36 -9.60 6.08
CA ILE A 429 6.03 -9.72 7.37
C ILE A 429 5.15 -10.56 8.27
N THR A 430 5.61 -11.79 8.52
CA THR A 430 4.92 -12.75 9.36
C THR A 430 5.83 -13.23 10.48
N ARG A 431 5.19 -13.86 11.46
CA ARG A 431 5.86 -14.46 12.59
C ARG A 431 5.85 -15.97 12.45
N ALA A 432 6.97 -16.61 12.77
CA ALA A 432 7.04 -18.07 12.85
C ALA A 432 6.13 -18.58 13.97
N CYS A 433 5.42 -19.69 13.73
CA CYS A 433 4.64 -20.32 14.81
C CYS A 433 5.58 -21.01 15.80
N MET A 434 5.37 -20.74 17.08
CA MET A 434 6.14 -21.36 18.15
C MET A 434 5.31 -22.39 18.89
N CYS A 435 5.97 -23.47 19.31
CA CYS A 435 5.34 -24.51 20.10
C CYS A 435 5.68 -24.33 21.58
N THR A 436 4.65 -24.21 22.42
CA THR A 436 4.82 -24.09 23.88
C THR A 436 5.14 -25.43 24.56
N GLN A 437 5.09 -26.55 23.82
CA GLN A 437 5.48 -27.86 24.32
C GLN A 437 7.01 -27.99 24.40
N THR A 438 7.46 -28.90 25.27
CA THR A 438 8.90 -29.20 25.39
C THR A 438 9.46 -29.74 24.09
N ALA A 439 10.70 -29.36 23.76
CA ALA A 439 11.40 -29.79 22.55
C ALA A 439 11.25 -31.31 22.26
N GLY A 440 10.77 -31.64 21.05
CA GLY A 440 10.49 -33.01 20.62
C GLY A 440 9.09 -33.54 20.97
N GLY A 441 8.23 -32.73 21.60
CA GLY A 441 6.81 -33.02 21.81
C GLY A 441 5.94 -32.67 20.59
N ASN A 442 4.79 -33.33 20.47
CA ASN A 442 3.79 -32.99 19.45
C ASN A 442 3.14 -31.65 19.82
N CYS A 443 2.97 -30.77 18.83
CA CYS A 443 2.24 -29.53 19.02
C CYS A 443 0.85 -29.63 18.42
N SER A 444 -0.19 -29.49 19.25
CA SER A 444 -1.58 -29.32 18.79
C SER A 444 -1.90 -27.83 18.58
N ALA A 445 -3.02 -27.54 17.91
CA ALA A 445 -3.48 -26.17 17.67
C ALA A 445 -3.55 -25.30 18.94
N GLY A 446 -3.88 -25.87 20.10
CA GLY A 446 -3.93 -25.15 21.38
C GLY A 446 -2.57 -24.88 22.02
N ASP A 447 -1.50 -25.48 21.50
CA ASP A 447 -0.13 -25.36 22.02
C ASP A 447 0.72 -24.37 21.21
N MET A 448 0.20 -23.89 20.07
CA MET A 448 0.87 -22.93 19.19
C MET A 448 0.67 -21.49 19.65
N VAL A 449 1.75 -20.72 19.60
CA VAL A 449 1.75 -19.27 19.88
C VAL A 449 2.43 -18.53 18.72
N PRO A 450 1.72 -17.61 18.04
CA PRO A 450 0.27 -17.39 18.15
C PRO A 450 -0.53 -18.62 17.64
N PRO A 451 -1.85 -18.70 17.90
CA PRO A 451 -2.68 -19.83 17.44
C PRO A 451 -2.55 -20.08 15.92
N PRO A 452 -2.81 -21.29 15.43
CA PRO A 452 -2.73 -21.61 14.00
C PRO A 452 -3.62 -20.67 13.18
N GLY A 453 -3.13 -20.28 12.01
CA GLY A 453 -3.78 -19.26 11.18
C GLY A 453 -3.61 -17.83 11.68
N ALA A 454 -2.86 -17.56 12.76
CA ALA A 454 -2.33 -16.24 13.13
C ALA A 454 -0.80 -16.13 12.95
N CYS A 455 -0.19 -17.16 12.39
CA CYS A 455 1.22 -17.28 11.99
C CYS A 455 1.30 -18.23 10.80
N ASP A 456 2.50 -18.46 10.25
CA ASP A 456 2.73 -19.22 8.99
C ASP A 456 2.39 -20.74 9.02
N CYS A 457 1.66 -21.23 10.04
CA CYS A 457 1.19 -22.62 10.07
C CYS A 457 -0.33 -22.69 9.90
N GLN A 458 -0.76 -23.56 8.99
CA GLN A 458 -2.16 -23.91 8.80
C GLN A 458 -2.74 -24.65 10.03
N VAL A 459 -4.01 -25.05 10.00
CA VAL A 459 -4.63 -25.85 11.07
C VAL A 459 -4.21 -27.32 10.91
N GLY A 460 -3.41 -27.87 11.83
CA GLY A 460 -2.87 -29.24 11.73
C GLY A 460 -2.12 -29.76 12.97
N ASN A 461 -1.47 -30.93 12.86
CA ASN A 461 -0.62 -31.55 13.90
C ASN A 461 0.86 -31.46 13.46
N TRP A 462 1.73 -30.88 14.29
CA TRP A 462 3.07 -30.44 13.88
C TRP A 462 4.19 -31.08 14.73
N VAL A 463 5.36 -31.31 14.11
CA VAL A 463 6.59 -31.72 14.81
C VAL A 463 7.59 -30.56 14.75
N CYS A 464 7.90 -29.95 15.89
CA CYS A 464 8.94 -28.93 15.97
C CYS A 464 10.32 -29.59 16.04
N VAL A 465 11.10 -29.45 14.98
CA VAL A 465 12.53 -29.77 14.99
C VAL A 465 13.32 -28.48 15.11
N GLN A 466 14.40 -28.50 15.87
CA GLN A 466 15.23 -27.33 16.17
C GLN A 466 15.75 -26.65 14.89
N GLY A 467 15.38 -25.39 14.71
CA GLY A 467 15.98 -24.49 13.75
C GLY A 467 15.46 -24.68 12.33
N THR A 468 14.78 -23.64 11.85
CA THR A 468 14.31 -23.39 10.48
C THR A 468 13.17 -24.27 9.95
N ASP A 469 12.05 -23.56 9.72
CA ASP A 469 11.22 -23.59 8.53
C ASP A 469 10.78 -24.98 8.10
N VAL A 470 9.59 -25.33 8.57
CA VAL A 470 8.54 -26.07 7.85
C VAL A 470 7.62 -26.68 8.91
N CYS A 471 6.51 -26.00 9.12
CA CYS A 471 5.28 -26.68 9.49
C CYS A 471 4.87 -27.50 8.26
N GLU A 472 5.40 -28.71 8.10
CA GLU A 472 4.83 -29.68 7.15
C GLU A 472 3.75 -30.46 7.90
N PRO A 473 2.50 -30.50 7.39
CA PRO A 473 1.56 -31.48 7.89
C PRO A 473 2.21 -32.84 7.71
N ARG A 474 2.28 -33.61 8.80
CA ARG A 474 2.87 -34.95 8.78
C ARG A 474 2.30 -35.73 7.59
N GLU A 475 3.14 -36.15 6.64
CA GLU A 475 2.70 -36.86 5.43
C GLU A 475 1.72 -37.98 5.81
N PRO A 476 0.48 -37.98 5.28
CA PRO A 476 -0.42 -39.09 5.51
C PRO A 476 0.22 -40.37 4.97
N CYS A 477 0.14 -41.45 5.75
CA CYS A 477 0.56 -42.79 5.35
C CYS A 477 2.07 -43.12 5.32
N VAL A 478 2.97 -42.23 5.79
CA VAL A 478 4.39 -42.57 6.06
C VAL A 478 4.99 -41.81 7.26
N ASN A 479 6.04 -42.36 7.85
CA ASN A 479 6.95 -41.61 8.75
C ASN A 479 8.38 -41.69 8.21
N ASP A 480 9.28 -40.86 8.75
CA ASP A 480 10.71 -40.73 8.36
C ASP A 480 11.53 -42.04 8.36
N ASN A 481 10.96 -43.17 8.81
CA ASN A 481 11.62 -44.47 8.90
C ASN A 481 10.89 -45.61 8.16
N GLY A 482 9.81 -45.32 7.40
CA GLY A 482 9.12 -46.30 6.55
C GLY A 482 8.38 -47.42 7.29
N ASN A 483 7.85 -47.20 8.51
CA ASN A 483 7.11 -48.21 9.28
C ASN A 483 5.58 -47.96 9.30
N PRO A 484 4.72 -48.92 8.92
CA PRO A 484 3.25 -48.74 8.78
C PRO A 484 2.44 -48.70 10.10
N ALA A 485 3.04 -48.41 11.25
CA ALA A 485 2.41 -48.57 12.57
C ALA A 485 1.81 -47.30 13.20
N ASP A 486 1.93 -46.14 12.55
CA ASP A 486 1.39 -44.86 13.04
C ASP A 486 0.72 -44.12 11.88
N LYS A 487 -0.57 -44.39 11.67
CA LYS A 487 -1.37 -43.87 10.56
C LYS A 487 -2.25 -42.73 11.07
N THR A 488 -1.73 -41.52 11.02
CA THR A 488 -2.55 -40.30 11.12
C THR A 488 -3.36 -40.14 9.84
N GLY A 489 -4.67 -39.91 9.93
CA GLY A 489 -5.55 -39.70 8.78
C GLY A 489 -6.29 -40.95 8.26
N GLU A 490 -5.82 -42.18 8.53
CA GLU A 490 -6.55 -43.38 8.09
C GLU A 490 -7.87 -43.53 8.85
N GLY A 491 -8.97 -43.61 8.09
CA GLY A 491 -10.33 -43.68 8.62
C GLY A 491 -11.01 -42.31 8.81
N ASP A 492 -10.31 -41.20 8.59
CA ASP A 492 -10.94 -39.88 8.57
C ASP A 492 -11.83 -39.74 7.34
N ALA A 493 -12.87 -38.91 7.45
CA ALA A 493 -13.80 -38.68 6.36
C ALA A 493 -13.10 -37.91 5.22
N CYS A 494 -13.32 -38.36 3.99
CA CYS A 494 -12.91 -37.66 2.77
C CYS A 494 -14.11 -37.49 1.85
N THR A 495 -14.03 -36.54 0.92
CA THR A 495 -15.06 -36.31 -0.09
C THR A 495 -14.38 -36.27 -1.46
N VAL A 496 -14.99 -36.91 -2.47
CA VAL A 496 -14.54 -36.87 -3.87
C VAL A 496 -15.70 -36.52 -4.78
N GLY A 497 -15.41 -35.86 -5.90
CA GLY A 497 -16.44 -35.30 -6.79
C GLY A 497 -16.80 -33.86 -6.40
N VAL A 498 -17.46 -33.17 -7.32
CA VAL A 498 -17.88 -31.76 -7.22
C VAL A 498 -19.41 -31.72 -7.33
N GLY A 499 -20.06 -30.73 -6.73
CA GLY A 499 -21.51 -30.59 -6.80
C GLY A 499 -22.29 -31.77 -6.21
N GLU A 500 -23.36 -32.18 -6.89
CA GLU A 500 -24.17 -33.36 -6.55
C GLU A 500 -23.43 -34.68 -6.76
N CYS A 501 -22.25 -34.63 -7.38
CA CYS A 501 -21.38 -35.78 -7.57
C CYS A 501 -20.44 -35.98 -6.39
N ALA A 502 -20.45 -35.09 -5.39
CA ALA A 502 -19.70 -35.23 -4.16
C ALA A 502 -20.18 -36.46 -3.37
N ASN A 503 -19.28 -37.44 -3.23
CA ASN A 503 -19.49 -38.61 -2.38
C ASN A 503 -18.49 -38.62 -1.23
N THR A 504 -18.96 -39.01 -0.05
CA THR A 504 -18.13 -39.14 1.13
C THR A 504 -17.62 -40.57 1.29
N GLY A 505 -16.38 -40.70 1.74
CA GLY A 505 -15.70 -41.95 2.03
C GLY A 505 -14.78 -41.80 3.23
N THR A 506 -13.85 -42.73 3.35
CA THR A 506 -12.78 -42.68 4.33
C THR A 506 -11.42 -42.76 3.65
N ILE A 507 -10.45 -42.05 4.21
CA ILE A 507 -9.07 -42.10 3.75
C ILE A 507 -8.49 -43.50 4.07
N GLN A 508 -7.98 -44.17 3.05
CA GLN A 508 -7.26 -45.43 3.12
C GLN A 508 -5.79 -45.20 2.78
N CYS A 509 -4.88 -45.91 3.46
CA CYS A 509 -3.48 -45.91 3.08
C CYS A 509 -3.20 -47.04 2.09
N ILE A 510 -3.06 -46.72 0.81
CA ILE A 510 -2.73 -47.65 -0.26
C ILE A 510 -1.30 -47.35 -0.74
N ASP A 511 -0.40 -48.32 -0.63
CA ASP A 511 1.02 -48.22 -1.00
C ASP A 511 1.79 -47.02 -0.40
N GLY A 512 1.35 -46.54 0.77
CA GLY A 512 1.98 -45.41 1.48
C GLY A 512 1.45 -44.04 1.06
N LEU A 513 0.40 -43.98 0.23
CA LEU A 513 -0.29 -42.75 -0.13
C LEU A 513 -1.72 -42.74 0.44
N PRO A 514 -2.24 -41.57 0.85
CA PRO A 514 -3.65 -41.42 1.20
C PRO A 514 -4.50 -41.47 -0.08
N GLU A 515 -5.42 -42.44 -0.15
CA GLU A 515 -6.46 -42.51 -1.18
C GLU A 515 -7.84 -42.48 -0.52
N CYS A 516 -8.78 -41.70 -1.05
CA CYS A 516 -10.17 -41.75 -0.60
C CYS A 516 -10.86 -42.97 -1.21
N ASP A 517 -11.55 -43.78 -0.40
CA ASP A 517 -12.27 -44.97 -0.90
C ASP A 517 -13.62 -44.66 -1.57
N ALA A 518 -14.05 -43.41 -1.54
CA ALA A 518 -15.24 -42.97 -2.26
C ALA A 518 -14.97 -42.86 -3.77
N VAL A 519 -16.05 -42.99 -4.54
CA VAL A 519 -16.06 -42.81 -5.99
C VAL A 519 -17.01 -41.66 -6.28
N ALA A 520 -16.59 -40.68 -7.07
CA ALA A 520 -17.43 -39.54 -7.45
C ALA A 520 -18.72 -40.03 -8.15
N GLY A 521 -19.82 -39.30 -7.94
CA GLY A 521 -21.07 -39.50 -8.65
C GLY A 521 -20.91 -39.33 -10.16
N THR A 522 -21.84 -39.88 -10.93
CA THR A 522 -21.86 -39.71 -12.39
C THR A 522 -22.49 -38.37 -12.75
N PRO A 523 -21.81 -37.51 -13.55
CA PRO A 523 -22.39 -36.29 -14.10
C PRO A 523 -23.75 -36.52 -14.74
N GLN A 524 -24.70 -35.62 -14.51
CA GLN A 524 -25.97 -35.52 -15.21
C GLN A 524 -26.09 -34.14 -15.85
N PRO A 525 -26.86 -33.96 -16.93
CA PRO A 525 -27.04 -32.62 -17.53
C PRO A 525 -27.63 -31.61 -16.54
N GLU A 526 -27.13 -30.37 -16.59
CA GLU A 526 -27.64 -29.25 -15.80
C GLU A 526 -29.13 -28.96 -16.08
N VAL A 527 -29.87 -28.69 -15.01
CA VAL A 527 -31.24 -28.16 -15.02
C VAL A 527 -31.32 -27.03 -14.00
N CYS A 528 -32.19 -26.04 -14.22
CA CYS A 528 -32.42 -24.93 -13.29
C CYS A 528 -33.01 -25.39 -11.93
N ASP A 529 -32.26 -26.09 -11.11
CA ASP A 529 -32.67 -26.55 -9.78
C ASP A 529 -31.78 -26.01 -8.65
N GLY A 530 -30.76 -25.22 -9.01
CA GLY A 530 -29.83 -24.60 -8.07
C GLY A 530 -28.75 -25.56 -7.57
N LEU A 531 -28.55 -26.70 -8.24
CA LEU A 531 -27.56 -27.70 -7.94
C LEU A 531 -26.60 -27.88 -9.13
N ASP A 532 -25.36 -28.28 -8.84
CA ASP A 532 -24.37 -28.67 -9.84
C ASP A 532 -24.56 -30.17 -10.16
N ASN A 533 -25.33 -30.46 -11.20
CA ASN A 533 -25.67 -31.81 -11.63
C ASN A 533 -24.59 -32.45 -12.50
N ASP A 534 -23.82 -31.66 -13.25
CA ASP A 534 -22.83 -32.10 -14.22
C ASP A 534 -21.40 -32.18 -13.64
N CYS A 535 -21.26 -31.82 -12.37
CA CYS A 535 -20.03 -31.80 -11.60
C CYS A 535 -18.97 -30.83 -12.14
N GLY A 536 -19.38 -29.78 -12.87
CA GLY A 536 -18.52 -28.76 -13.45
C GLY A 536 -17.97 -27.75 -12.45
N GLY A 537 -18.58 -27.64 -11.26
CA GLY A 537 -18.19 -26.72 -10.20
C GLY A 537 -18.97 -25.40 -10.18
N ALA A 538 -19.87 -25.19 -11.13
CA ALA A 538 -20.92 -24.18 -11.07
C ALA A 538 -22.28 -24.89 -11.00
N ALA A 539 -23.30 -24.20 -10.49
CA ALA A 539 -24.67 -24.70 -10.54
C ALA A 539 -25.40 -23.97 -11.67
N ASP A 540 -26.22 -24.72 -12.42
CA ASP A 540 -27.10 -24.21 -13.47
C ASP A 540 -26.39 -23.53 -14.67
N GLU A 541 -25.11 -23.76 -14.94
CA GLU A 541 -24.34 -22.99 -15.95
C GLU A 541 -24.64 -23.35 -17.41
N ALA A 542 -24.94 -24.62 -17.72
CA ALA A 542 -25.06 -25.11 -19.10
C ALA A 542 -26.33 -25.94 -19.34
N ILE A 543 -27.50 -25.32 -19.13
CA ILE A 543 -28.80 -26.00 -19.13
C ILE A 543 -29.03 -26.76 -20.44
N GLY A 544 -29.18 -28.09 -20.33
CA GLY A 544 -29.48 -28.97 -21.45
C GLY A 544 -28.29 -29.36 -22.35
N ALA A 545 -27.06 -29.10 -21.92
CA ALA A 545 -25.88 -29.65 -22.60
C ALA A 545 -25.82 -31.19 -22.45
N ASP A 546 -25.77 -31.92 -23.56
CA ASP A 546 -25.53 -33.38 -23.55
C ASP A 546 -24.62 -33.81 -24.73
N ASP A 547 -24.16 -35.07 -24.73
CA ASP A 547 -23.27 -35.64 -25.76
C ASP A 547 -23.84 -35.58 -27.20
N ASN A 548 -25.15 -35.32 -27.36
CA ASN A 548 -25.82 -35.16 -28.65
C ASN A 548 -26.13 -33.70 -29.03
N THR A 549 -26.06 -32.75 -28.11
CA THR A 549 -26.16 -31.30 -28.35
C THR A 549 -25.03 -30.54 -27.64
N PRO A 550 -23.85 -30.44 -28.26
CA PRO A 550 -22.80 -29.54 -27.77
C PRO A 550 -23.28 -28.09 -27.86
N GLY A 551 -23.35 -27.39 -26.71
CA GLY A 551 -23.79 -26.00 -26.59
C GLY A 551 -25.20 -25.86 -26.02
N GLY A 552 -25.40 -26.28 -24.77
CA GLY A 552 -26.60 -25.97 -23.98
C GLY A 552 -26.81 -24.46 -23.80
N LEU A 553 -27.93 -24.06 -23.19
CA LEU A 553 -28.19 -22.66 -22.89
C LEU A 553 -27.29 -22.22 -21.73
N ASP A 554 -26.43 -21.23 -21.98
CA ASP A 554 -25.54 -20.65 -20.99
C ASP A 554 -26.34 -19.69 -20.11
N ILE A 555 -26.47 -19.98 -18.82
CA ILE A 555 -27.11 -19.06 -17.87
C ILE A 555 -26.13 -17.91 -17.63
N GLY A 556 -26.61 -16.68 -17.83
CA GLY A 556 -25.76 -15.50 -17.97
C GLY A 556 -25.47 -15.11 -19.43
N GLY A 557 -25.81 -15.98 -20.38
CA GLY A 557 -25.70 -15.68 -21.81
C GLY A 557 -26.76 -14.66 -22.27
N LEU A 558 -26.39 -13.85 -23.26
CA LEU A 558 -27.33 -12.94 -23.94
C LEU A 558 -28.44 -13.71 -24.64
N CYS A 559 -29.66 -13.20 -24.53
CA CYS A 559 -30.86 -13.73 -25.16
C CYS A 559 -31.67 -12.62 -25.82
N HIS A 560 -32.51 -12.99 -26.78
CA HIS A 560 -33.47 -12.06 -27.37
C HIS A 560 -34.86 -12.31 -26.78
N VAL A 561 -35.57 -11.28 -26.34
CA VAL A 561 -36.84 -11.42 -25.57
C VAL A 561 -37.95 -12.12 -26.35
N ASP A 562 -37.91 -12.03 -27.68
CA ASP A 562 -38.84 -12.74 -28.58
C ASP A 562 -38.52 -14.24 -28.72
N CYS A 563 -37.40 -14.72 -28.17
CA CYS A 563 -36.94 -16.10 -28.21
C CYS A 563 -37.26 -16.83 -26.90
N VAL A 564 -38.43 -17.46 -26.84
CA VAL A 564 -38.83 -18.25 -25.67
C VAL A 564 -38.06 -19.59 -25.64
N GLY A 565 -37.13 -19.72 -24.69
CA GLY A 565 -36.37 -20.95 -24.43
C GLY A 565 -35.36 -21.32 -25.52
N GLY A 566 -34.72 -20.33 -26.15
CA GLY A 566 -33.71 -20.53 -27.19
C GLY A 566 -34.27 -21.03 -28.54
N ALA A 567 -35.59 -21.09 -28.70
CA ALA A 567 -36.25 -21.75 -29.84
C ALA A 567 -36.46 -20.82 -31.06
N CYS A 568 -35.52 -19.91 -31.33
CA CYS A 568 -35.49 -19.12 -32.55
C CYS A 568 -34.60 -19.78 -33.61
N ALA A 569 -34.97 -19.68 -34.89
CA ALA A 569 -34.21 -20.34 -35.96
C ALA A 569 -32.78 -19.79 -36.17
N ASP A 570 -32.50 -18.58 -35.67
CA ASP A 570 -31.20 -17.92 -35.73
C ASP A 570 -31.09 -16.82 -34.64
N GLU A 571 -31.13 -17.20 -33.36
CA GLU A 571 -31.12 -16.27 -32.22
C GLU A 571 -29.86 -15.38 -32.21
N GLN A 572 -28.69 -15.95 -32.52
CA GLN A 572 -27.43 -15.21 -32.62
C GLN A 572 -27.49 -14.09 -33.66
N LEU A 573 -28.19 -14.32 -34.78
CA LEU A 573 -28.40 -13.28 -35.79
C LEU A 573 -29.37 -12.20 -35.32
N MET A 574 -30.34 -12.52 -34.45
CA MET A 574 -31.23 -11.52 -33.85
C MET A 574 -30.46 -10.65 -32.86
N ILE A 575 -29.70 -11.26 -31.94
CA ILE A 575 -28.84 -10.54 -30.97
C ILE A 575 -27.86 -9.60 -31.70
N SER A 576 -27.14 -10.12 -32.69
CA SER A 576 -26.16 -9.34 -33.47
C SER A 576 -26.74 -8.27 -34.41
N ASN A 577 -28.06 -8.19 -34.58
CA ASN A 577 -28.70 -7.10 -35.34
C ASN A 577 -29.63 -6.23 -34.48
N GLU A 578 -29.85 -6.59 -33.23
CA GLU A 578 -30.70 -5.82 -32.33
C GLU A 578 -29.98 -4.54 -31.89
N VAL A 579 -30.73 -3.45 -31.93
CA VAL A 579 -30.28 -2.10 -31.57
C VAL A 579 -30.95 -1.64 -30.28
N ASN A 580 -32.17 -2.12 -30.01
CA ASN A 580 -32.92 -1.76 -28.81
C ASN A 580 -32.51 -2.68 -27.66
N ARG A 581 -31.88 -2.11 -26.63
CA ARG A 581 -31.39 -2.85 -25.45
C ARG A 581 -32.49 -3.67 -24.78
N CYS A 582 -33.71 -3.14 -24.70
CA CYS A 582 -34.84 -3.80 -24.03
C CYS A 582 -35.39 -5.01 -24.80
N ASN A 583 -34.98 -5.22 -26.05
CA ASN A 583 -35.27 -6.46 -26.78
C ASN A 583 -34.24 -7.55 -26.51
N LEU A 584 -33.13 -7.20 -25.85
CA LEU A 584 -32.18 -8.17 -25.33
C LEU A 584 -32.38 -8.38 -23.84
N GLY A 585 -31.79 -9.46 -23.37
CA GLY A 585 -31.77 -9.82 -21.98
C GLY A 585 -30.68 -10.83 -21.69
N GLU A 586 -30.74 -11.38 -20.48
CA GLU A 586 -29.86 -12.43 -20.02
C GLU A 586 -30.69 -13.69 -19.69
N PHE A 587 -30.16 -14.87 -20.00
CA PHE A 587 -30.79 -16.11 -19.56
C PHE A 587 -30.64 -16.27 -18.06
N LEU A 588 -31.77 -16.32 -17.36
CA LEU A 588 -31.85 -16.60 -15.92
C LEU A 588 -32.76 -17.80 -15.67
N CYS A 589 -32.51 -18.50 -14.57
CA CYS A 589 -33.45 -19.50 -14.08
C CYS A 589 -34.66 -18.82 -13.42
N ASP A 590 -35.81 -18.82 -14.10
CA ASP A 590 -37.09 -18.42 -13.51
C ASP A 590 -37.97 -19.65 -13.28
N SER A 591 -38.33 -19.88 -12.02
CA SER A 591 -39.29 -20.90 -11.62
C SER A 591 -38.96 -22.32 -12.10
N GLY A 592 -37.67 -22.64 -12.21
CA GLY A 592 -37.17 -23.97 -12.62
C GLY A 592 -37.03 -24.17 -14.12
N THR A 593 -37.11 -23.10 -14.91
CA THR A 593 -36.88 -23.13 -16.36
C THR A 593 -36.04 -21.94 -16.79
N PRO A 594 -35.15 -22.10 -17.79
CA PRO A 594 -34.41 -20.97 -18.35
C PRO A 594 -35.39 -20.00 -19.02
N ALA A 595 -35.31 -18.73 -18.64
CA ALA A 595 -36.12 -17.65 -19.16
C ALA A 595 -35.23 -16.46 -19.52
N CYS A 596 -35.57 -15.76 -20.61
CA CYS A 596 -34.88 -14.54 -21.00
C CYS A 596 -35.40 -13.38 -20.14
N ALA A 597 -34.56 -12.88 -19.23
CA ALA A 597 -34.87 -11.71 -18.42
C ALA A 597 -34.44 -10.45 -19.19
N PRO A 598 -35.38 -9.60 -19.63
CA PRO A 598 -35.07 -8.43 -20.45
C PRO A 598 -34.21 -7.43 -19.69
N PHE A 599 -33.28 -6.78 -20.39
CA PHE A 599 -32.57 -5.63 -19.83
C PHE A 599 -33.52 -4.45 -19.62
N GLY A 600 -33.31 -3.72 -18.53
CA GLY A 600 -33.99 -2.46 -18.28
C GLY A 600 -33.47 -1.34 -19.16
N ALA A 601 -34.29 -0.30 -19.33
CA ALA A 601 -33.85 0.95 -19.97
C ALA A 601 -32.74 1.61 -19.15
N MET A 602 -31.72 2.12 -19.82
CA MET A 602 -30.58 2.87 -19.28
C MET A 602 -30.46 4.21 -20.01
N PRO A 603 -29.89 5.26 -19.40
CA PRO A 603 -29.62 6.50 -20.13
C PRO A 603 -28.69 6.26 -21.32
N GLU A 604 -28.95 6.92 -22.45
CA GLU A 604 -28.14 6.82 -23.68
C GLU A 604 -26.66 7.17 -23.43
N VAL A 605 -25.76 6.29 -23.83
CA VAL A 605 -24.33 6.59 -24.05
C VAL A 605 -24.03 6.58 -25.54
N CYS A 606 -22.82 7.01 -25.92
CA CYS A 606 -22.40 6.96 -27.33
C CYS A 606 -21.89 5.56 -27.63
N ASN A 607 -22.77 4.64 -28.05
CA ASN A 607 -22.45 3.24 -28.34
C ASN A 607 -23.18 2.67 -29.56
N GLY A 608 -24.05 3.45 -30.22
CA GLY A 608 -24.80 3.00 -31.39
C GLY A 608 -25.98 2.09 -31.08
N LEU A 609 -26.45 2.10 -29.83
CA LEU A 609 -27.62 1.35 -29.33
C LEU A 609 -28.72 2.32 -28.88
N ASP A 610 -29.95 1.81 -28.78
CA ASP A 610 -31.11 2.48 -28.17
C ASP A 610 -31.23 1.91 -26.74
N ASP A 611 -30.47 2.49 -25.82
CA ASP A 611 -30.30 2.07 -24.43
C ASP A 611 -31.49 2.47 -23.56
N ASP A 612 -32.09 3.63 -23.84
CA ASP A 612 -33.27 4.11 -23.10
C ASP A 612 -34.59 3.54 -23.65
N CYS A 613 -34.48 2.76 -24.72
CA CYS A 613 -35.56 2.03 -25.36
C CYS A 613 -36.69 2.93 -25.86
N ASN A 614 -36.38 4.19 -26.20
CA ASN A 614 -37.34 5.14 -26.74
C ASN A 614 -37.50 5.02 -28.28
N GLY A 615 -36.64 4.24 -28.94
CA GLY A 615 -36.64 4.05 -30.39
C GLY A 615 -35.72 5.02 -31.15
N SER A 616 -34.93 5.80 -30.44
CA SER A 616 -33.93 6.71 -31.00
C SER A 616 -32.56 6.28 -30.47
N VAL A 617 -31.56 6.27 -31.35
CA VAL A 617 -30.20 5.84 -31.04
C VAL A 617 -29.33 7.05 -30.74
N ASP A 618 -28.54 6.98 -29.68
CA ASP A 618 -27.60 8.00 -29.23
C ASP A 618 -28.24 9.40 -29.09
N ASN A 619 -29.45 9.48 -28.49
CA ASN A 619 -30.10 10.76 -28.14
C ASN A 619 -29.71 11.29 -26.75
N LEU A 620 -28.40 11.32 -26.48
CA LEU A 620 -27.83 11.56 -25.14
C LEU A 620 -28.46 12.77 -24.43
N SER A 621 -28.68 13.88 -25.11
CA SER A 621 -29.17 15.11 -24.48
C SER A 621 -30.61 15.04 -23.93
N THR A 622 -31.41 14.09 -24.39
CA THR A 622 -32.80 13.92 -23.94
C THR A 622 -33.01 12.66 -23.11
N SER A 623 -32.04 11.75 -23.07
CA SER A 623 -32.19 10.45 -22.42
C SER A 623 -31.99 10.49 -20.91
N TRP A 624 -30.96 11.18 -20.45
CA TRP A 624 -30.54 11.22 -19.04
C TRP A 624 -31.57 11.85 -18.09
N ASP A 625 -32.50 12.65 -18.64
CA ASP A 625 -33.62 13.22 -17.88
C ASP A 625 -34.85 12.29 -17.79
N LEU A 626 -34.89 11.21 -18.59
CA LEU A 626 -36.06 10.35 -18.75
C LEU A 626 -35.93 8.99 -18.05
N VAL A 627 -34.71 8.47 -17.94
CA VAL A 627 -34.43 7.19 -17.28
C VAL A 627 -34.06 7.43 -15.82
N VAL A 628 -34.76 6.76 -14.91
CA VAL A 628 -34.59 6.88 -13.46
C VAL A 628 -34.32 5.51 -12.84
N ASP A 629 -33.67 5.51 -11.69
CA ASP A 629 -33.43 4.32 -10.90
C ASP A 629 -34.73 3.77 -10.27
N GLU A 630 -34.59 2.66 -9.52
CA GLU A 630 -35.71 2.05 -8.78
C GLU A 630 -36.36 2.96 -7.73
N ASN A 631 -35.65 4.01 -7.29
CA ASN A 631 -36.13 5.02 -6.34
C ASN A 631 -36.82 6.21 -7.03
N GLY A 632 -36.72 6.30 -8.36
CA GLY A 632 -37.25 7.40 -9.18
C GLY A 632 -36.29 8.58 -9.30
N ASP A 633 -35.02 8.42 -8.92
CA ASP A 633 -33.96 9.42 -9.06
C ASP A 633 -33.25 9.26 -10.41
N PRO A 634 -32.91 10.35 -11.13
CA PRO A 634 -32.13 10.26 -12.36
C PRO A 634 -30.73 9.68 -12.12
N TYR A 635 -30.27 8.85 -13.05
CA TYR A 635 -28.89 8.36 -13.02
C TYR A 635 -27.90 9.50 -13.22
N THR A 636 -26.69 9.35 -12.66
CA THR A 636 -25.60 10.33 -12.81
C THR A 636 -24.37 9.63 -13.35
N LEU A 637 -23.82 10.14 -14.46
CA LEU A 637 -22.63 9.58 -15.07
C LEU A 637 -21.39 9.93 -14.23
N PRO A 638 -20.53 8.96 -13.86
CA PRO A 638 -19.26 9.26 -13.21
C PRO A 638 -18.36 10.11 -14.12
N SER A 639 -17.63 11.07 -13.54
CA SER A 639 -16.90 12.10 -14.29
C SER A 639 -15.81 11.55 -15.22
N GLU A 640 -15.25 10.38 -14.91
CA GLU A 640 -14.27 9.69 -15.74
C GLU A 640 -14.82 9.24 -17.10
N TYR A 641 -16.13 9.02 -17.20
CA TYR A 641 -16.82 8.60 -18.42
C TYR A 641 -17.42 9.75 -19.22
N ALA A 642 -17.43 10.97 -18.67
CA ALA A 642 -18.09 12.12 -19.29
C ALA A 642 -17.59 12.44 -20.70
N ALA A 643 -16.29 12.27 -20.96
CA ALA A 643 -15.72 12.50 -22.27
C ALA A 643 -16.14 11.43 -23.30
N ALA A 644 -16.22 10.17 -22.87
CA ALA A 644 -16.66 9.04 -23.68
C ALA A 644 -18.17 9.12 -23.99
N ALA A 645 -18.98 9.65 -23.07
CA ALA A 645 -20.42 9.86 -23.25
C ALA A 645 -20.75 11.23 -23.86
N CYS A 646 -19.82 11.82 -24.61
CA CYS A 646 -19.99 13.09 -25.32
C CYS A 646 -20.49 14.26 -24.45
N TYR A 647 -20.22 14.23 -23.15
CA TYR A 647 -20.76 15.16 -22.16
C TYR A 647 -22.28 15.32 -22.26
N GLU A 648 -22.98 14.20 -22.51
CA GLU A 648 -24.45 14.15 -22.64
C GLU A 648 -24.99 15.03 -23.79
N ARG A 649 -24.18 15.23 -24.85
CA ARG A 649 -24.57 15.98 -26.05
C ARG A 649 -24.74 15.01 -27.24
N ASP A 650 -25.71 15.30 -28.11
CA ASP A 650 -25.98 14.54 -29.33
C ASP A 650 -24.89 14.76 -30.42
N VAL A 651 -23.65 14.36 -30.12
CA VAL A 651 -22.46 14.51 -31.00
C VAL A 651 -21.66 13.21 -31.08
N CYS A 652 -22.38 12.08 -31.15
CA CYS A 652 -21.84 10.73 -31.28
C CYS A 652 -21.64 10.33 -32.75
N SER A 653 -20.62 9.51 -33.04
CA SER A 653 -20.44 8.89 -34.36
C SER A 653 -19.81 7.50 -34.23
N CYS A 654 -20.48 6.50 -34.80
CA CYS A 654 -20.01 5.12 -34.84
C CYS A 654 -19.48 4.75 -36.25
N PRO A 655 -18.21 4.32 -36.40
CA PRO A 655 -17.64 3.96 -37.69
C PRO A 655 -18.37 2.78 -38.36
N ASN A 656 -18.74 2.91 -39.64
CA ASN A 656 -19.30 1.81 -40.47
C ASN A 656 -20.53 1.08 -39.88
N GLY A 657 -21.33 1.74 -39.04
CA GLY A 657 -22.46 1.09 -38.36
C GLY A 657 -22.04 0.04 -37.34
N ALA A 658 -20.79 0.12 -36.86
CA ALA A 658 -20.36 -0.55 -35.65
C ALA A 658 -21.15 -0.01 -34.46
N ARG A 659 -21.25 -0.82 -33.42
CA ARG A 659 -21.85 -0.51 -32.12
C ARG A 659 -21.09 -1.30 -31.08
N ASP A 660 -21.10 -0.85 -29.83
CA ASP A 660 -20.52 -1.62 -28.73
C ASP A 660 -21.41 -2.81 -28.36
N ASP A 661 -20.84 -3.76 -27.61
CA ASP A 661 -21.59 -4.90 -27.10
C ASP A 661 -22.54 -4.46 -25.98
N ILE A 662 -23.70 -5.13 -25.89
CA ILE A 662 -24.68 -4.87 -24.83
C ILE A 662 -24.25 -5.62 -23.58
N GLU A 663 -23.89 -4.89 -22.53
CA GLU A 663 -23.47 -5.45 -21.25
C GLU A 663 -24.19 -4.81 -20.05
N GLY A 664 -24.35 -5.59 -18.98
CA GLY A 664 -24.79 -5.13 -17.65
C GLY A 664 -26.30 -5.16 -17.38
N THR A 665 -26.72 -5.80 -16.29
CA THR A 665 -28.13 -5.80 -15.85
C THR A 665 -28.51 -4.58 -15.02
N ASP A 666 -27.52 -3.88 -14.47
CA ASP A 666 -27.67 -2.68 -13.63
C ASP A 666 -26.80 -1.53 -14.16
N PHE A 667 -26.98 -0.32 -13.60
CA PHE A 667 -26.31 0.87 -14.10
C PHE A 667 -24.78 0.82 -13.94
N SER A 668 -24.28 0.14 -12.90
CA SER A 668 -22.83 0.04 -12.64
C SER A 668 -22.16 -0.86 -13.67
N SER A 669 -22.73 -2.03 -13.91
CA SER A 669 -22.27 -2.98 -14.93
C SER A 669 -22.48 -2.45 -16.34
N TYR A 670 -23.56 -1.70 -16.58
CA TYR A 670 -23.83 -1.02 -17.86
C TYR A 670 -22.73 -0.03 -18.23
N VAL A 671 -22.38 0.90 -17.32
CA VAL A 671 -21.35 1.91 -17.58
C VAL A 671 -19.97 1.27 -17.71
N ALA A 672 -19.68 0.25 -16.90
CA ALA A 672 -18.40 -0.47 -16.96
C ALA A 672 -18.22 -1.26 -18.26
N GLY A 673 -19.27 -1.96 -18.71
CA GLY A 673 -19.23 -2.77 -19.93
C GLY A 673 -19.10 -1.92 -21.19
N TRP A 674 -19.83 -0.80 -21.27
CA TRP A 674 -19.68 0.15 -22.38
C TRP A 674 -18.27 0.72 -22.53
N ALA A 675 -17.52 0.87 -21.44
CA ALA A 675 -16.16 1.41 -21.49
C ALA A 675 -15.12 0.44 -22.11
N ASN A 676 -15.51 -0.81 -22.42
CA ASN A 676 -14.65 -1.87 -22.95
C ASN A 676 -13.35 -2.12 -22.13
N GLY A 677 -13.36 -1.86 -20.82
CA GLY A 677 -12.25 -2.16 -19.91
C GLY A 677 -11.42 -0.95 -19.44
N SER A 678 -10.22 -1.25 -18.89
CA SER A 678 -9.46 -0.44 -17.91
C SER A 678 -9.27 1.05 -18.22
N ASN A 679 -9.26 1.86 -17.17
CA ASN A 679 -9.02 3.31 -17.20
C ASN A 679 -7.73 3.68 -18.00
N PRO A 680 -7.81 4.47 -19.09
CA PRO A 680 -8.98 5.20 -19.60
C PRO A 680 -9.90 4.40 -20.55
N PRO A 681 -11.22 4.69 -20.57
CA PRO A 681 -12.22 4.04 -21.45
C PRO A 681 -11.88 4.09 -22.94
N ASP A 682 -12.18 3.01 -23.70
CA ASP A 682 -11.97 2.91 -25.16
C ASP A 682 -13.24 2.43 -25.91
N PRO A 683 -14.30 3.26 -25.99
CA PRO A 683 -15.54 2.91 -26.68
C PRO A 683 -15.37 2.89 -28.21
N THR A 684 -16.11 2.02 -28.92
CA THR A 684 -16.07 1.91 -30.39
C THR A 684 -16.62 3.16 -31.07
N CYS A 685 -17.66 3.76 -30.47
CA CYS A 685 -18.25 5.01 -30.93
C CYS A 685 -17.55 6.21 -30.28
N VAL A 686 -17.34 7.28 -31.07
CA VAL A 686 -16.48 8.41 -30.66
C VAL A 686 -17.21 9.75 -30.67
N CYS A 687 -16.80 10.60 -29.74
CA CYS A 687 -17.29 11.97 -29.59
C CYS A 687 -16.39 12.98 -30.31
N GLY A 688 -16.97 14.00 -30.96
CA GLY A 688 -16.16 15.03 -31.60
C GLY A 688 -16.91 16.30 -32.00
N GLU A 689 -16.27 17.46 -31.77
CA GLU A 689 -16.77 18.73 -32.30
C GLU A 689 -16.57 18.81 -33.82
N GLY A 690 -17.65 19.08 -34.56
CA GLY A 690 -17.63 19.20 -36.02
C GLY A 690 -18.03 17.92 -36.78
N LEU A 691 -18.34 16.84 -36.06
CA LEU A 691 -19.04 15.68 -36.62
C LEU A 691 -20.48 16.10 -36.95
N ARG A 692 -20.99 15.71 -38.11
CA ARG A 692 -22.41 15.89 -38.46
C ARG A 692 -23.13 14.58 -38.12
N PRO A 693 -24.28 14.65 -37.44
CA PRO A 693 -25.12 13.47 -37.22
C PRO A 693 -25.50 12.81 -38.56
#